data_AF-A0A182LZ52-F1
#
_entry.id   AF-A0A182LZ52-F1
#
_cell.length_a   1.000
_cell.length_b   1.000
_cell.length_c   1.000
_cell.angle_alpha   90.00
_cell.angle_beta   90.00
_cell.angle_gamma   90.00
#
_symmetry.space_group_name_H-M   'P 1'
#
loop_
_entity.id
_entity.type
_entity.pdbx_description
1 polymer ?
#
loop_
_entity_poly.entity_id
_entity_poly.type
_entity_poly.pdbx_seq_one_letter_code
_entity_poly.pdbx_strand_id
1 'polypeptide(L)'
;MNEFNLSAQTEIEYCDNNAISYPIDWLEITFIVVAIIIAGIVLASSVYDFLCKTTHGLGHYKHDLPTTKQMYLVSFSIIRNWYRITSRGDDQLSHNLRYIHTIRMIVFMGVTLGHVVFYAQPRTAFTIENRYSEISTMIVINGTQIVTTFFAISALLLVLFFMEKVEETKKKVGIWEICIISAARYVRLTPVYAFVMLFEATWAVRLGDGPLWQKGFETGRTYCRANWWANLLYINNYYKADEPCMLHTWYLAADFHLFVYGLVLCAVIARYPKMRNLLLGTLLVLSYAATSAIIYLKEYDAVPIFAPEQIRYFFWYWGVYKDAYVPTHMYLVNYTFGIACAFYYRHVIKSNTNFHWFVKAFWFGCLFMIPALFATGYIFYHNQFATPSLWMALLFPFIRLLYSAIIFFTGVGLSFRFIKLFTRLADIPFYTIIGRLTYSAYLCHLCLIKMSLFNTRSFFRYALIDIGSIWAASMLLSYLVAWMLCLVLESPFVALQRQLFKRHTRSSDDTEHSSSGGDIGTDTSYCEHPDEKNYNPNDIQHMTSRKVLVRSRITPKTKLRQVYRLPGKSSTTRHGVTVYRQRRDHGLDHEMSQYRLMPRVFHFDDYDECLRDDPSVPNVYCMVKAVVQPNTSSPAWNVIAEFSSNWKQHLNHAHLDRGLCLSGCIEMLAELERANVTEQELRSLIVPKFEIDFPYIIKNGTFRDVDTYRRNYSELFAKCINYELQQKYGLRAYTEIEYCDSNRESYPIAGRVLVSFSIIRNWYRLTSRGDDSLSRSIRYIHAVRFIIFLMINMGHNILYAQPRTAMIIERKFYEVDSMIVANGSHVVTTFFLISALMLVLTLVNKLEQTGRKLGLLEIIMISIARYVRLTPVYAFIMLLEATWLVRYLDGPLWRKGFETGRTYCRKHWWANMLYINNYYATDEPCMQHSWYLAADFHMFVYGLIVCAVVLRFPKYRMYILSFLLLVCTMVAAIVVYVNGYEAVTVLPPEPLRFFYWYWDMYHGTYLPTHMYLVNYTAAIMGSFCLLHMQRKNFKTPKMFTLLWLLGMLAMPGTFAAGYFIYTNMFETPSVWMALFFPLGRLLYTGIMFLLSIGFIFRTSKPILRLFNIHFFGILGRLTYCAYLCHFFITRATSFGTRRLANLGVFEMNTACWSTLVMSYVLAWFLCLTLESPFIALQKILFESLHGKPRSNTNSNQNLQETLPTPSSFIGANSLKGKSPINDA
;
A
#
# COMPACT_ATOMS: atom_id res chain seq x y z
N MET A 1 37.93 48.28 7.52
CA MET A 1 36.80 48.97 8.19
C MET A 1 37.07 50.47 8.42
N ASN A 2 38.26 50.91 8.83
CA ASN A 2 38.57 52.35 9.02
C ASN A 2 38.66 53.20 7.73
N GLU A 3 38.74 52.57 6.55
CA GLU A 3 38.89 53.28 5.28
C GLU A 3 37.57 53.80 4.69
N PHE A 4 36.42 53.32 5.19
CA PHE A 4 35.10 53.65 4.63
C PHE A 4 34.13 54.28 5.62
N ASN A 5 34.55 54.52 6.87
CA ASN A 5 33.72 55.13 7.92
C ASN A 5 32.31 54.48 8.05
N LEU A 6 32.24 53.16 7.88
CA LEU A 6 31.00 52.38 7.97
C LEU A 6 31.05 51.47 9.19
N SER A 7 30.07 51.64 10.07
CA SER A 7 29.79 50.75 11.19
C SER A 7 28.71 49.74 10.80
N ALA A 8 29.02 48.45 10.83
CA ALA A 8 28.02 47.40 10.80
C ALA A 8 27.56 47.12 12.25
N GLN A 9 26.26 47.21 12.50
CA GLN A 9 25.66 46.77 13.75
C GLN A 9 25.25 45.31 13.58
N THR A 10 25.93 44.42 14.32
CA THR A 10 25.58 43.00 14.39
C THR A 10 24.91 42.70 15.71
N GLU A 11 23.69 42.19 15.67
CA GLU A 11 22.97 41.67 16.82
C GLU A 11 22.87 40.14 16.67
N ILE A 12 23.31 39.40 17.69
CA ILE A 12 23.28 37.94 17.70
C ILE A 12 21.97 37.53 18.38
N GLU A 13 20.97 37.11 17.60
CA GLU A 13 19.69 36.65 18.16
C GLU A 13 19.78 35.30 18.87
N TYR A 14 20.66 34.39 18.43
CA TYR A 14 21.10 33.20 19.19
C TYR A 14 22.28 32.50 18.49
N CYS A 15 23.02 31.68 19.25
CA CYS A 15 24.08 30.80 18.76
C CYS A 15 23.72 29.35 19.05
N ASP A 16 23.92 28.45 18.09
CA ASP A 16 23.75 27.01 18.30
C ASP A 16 24.95 26.22 17.75
N ASN A 17 25.24 25.09 18.40
CA ASN A 17 26.46 24.29 18.22
C ASN A 17 26.24 23.16 17.20
N ASN A 18 27.20 22.93 16.30
CA ASN A 18 27.19 22.00 15.15
C ASN A 18 27.05 20.48 15.46
N ALA A 19 26.50 20.08 16.61
CA ALA A 19 26.53 18.68 17.08
C ALA A 19 25.17 17.99 17.25
N ILE A 20 24.03 18.60 16.86
CA ILE A 20 22.73 18.08 17.28
C ILE A 20 21.96 17.46 16.09
N SER A 21 22.09 16.13 15.95
CA SER A 21 21.06 15.34 15.27
C SER A 21 19.79 15.31 16.12
N TYR A 22 18.61 15.23 15.50
CA TYR A 22 17.29 15.21 16.17
C TYR A 22 17.29 14.38 17.47
N PRO A 23 17.40 14.98 18.67
CA PRO A 23 17.25 14.22 19.88
C PRO A 23 15.80 13.78 19.94
N ILE A 24 15.57 12.52 20.31
CA ILE A 24 14.21 12.05 20.57
C ILE A 24 13.67 12.89 21.73
N ASP A 25 12.72 13.77 21.43
CA ASP A 25 12.18 14.67 22.44
C ASP A 25 11.05 14.00 23.25
N TRP A 26 10.66 14.65 24.35
CA TRP A 26 9.64 14.11 25.25
C TRP A 26 8.29 13.84 24.56
N LEU A 27 7.93 14.60 23.52
CA LEU A 27 6.70 14.38 22.76
C LEU A 27 6.80 13.12 21.88
N GLU A 28 7.95 12.89 21.25
CA GLU A 28 8.22 11.67 20.47
C GLU A 28 8.23 10.40 21.35
N ILE A 29 8.80 10.49 22.55
CA ILE A 29 8.72 9.43 23.58
C ILE A 29 7.26 9.23 24.00
N THR A 30 6.53 10.33 24.26
CA THR A 30 5.12 10.29 24.68
C THR A 30 4.27 9.55 23.65
N PHE A 31 4.47 9.78 22.35
CA PHE A 31 3.75 9.05 21.31
C PHE A 31 3.97 7.54 21.40
N ILE A 32 5.22 7.08 21.55
CA ILE A 32 5.53 5.65 21.68
C ILE A 32 4.89 5.07 22.95
N VAL A 33 5.04 5.76 24.08
CA VAL A 33 4.47 5.33 25.36
C VAL A 33 2.95 5.21 25.27
N VAL A 34 2.27 6.21 24.72
CA VAL A 34 0.82 6.21 24.49
C VAL A 34 0.41 5.05 23.57
N ALA A 35 1.12 4.84 22.46
CA ALA A 35 0.85 3.75 21.53
C ALA A 35 1.02 2.36 22.17
N ILE A 36 2.07 2.16 22.97
CA ILE A 36 2.33 0.91 23.72
C ILE A 36 1.25 0.69 24.78
N ILE A 37 0.87 1.73 25.54
CA ILE A 37 -0.19 1.65 26.55
C ILE A 37 -1.51 1.24 25.89
N ILE A 38 -1.89 1.89 24.78
CA ILE A 38 -3.11 1.55 24.04
C ILE A 38 -3.06 0.10 23.55
N ALA A 39 -1.94 -0.33 22.95
CA ALA A 39 -1.77 -1.70 22.49
C ALA A 39 -1.87 -2.71 23.66
N GLY A 40 -1.28 -2.40 24.82
CA GLY A 40 -1.36 -3.19 26.04
C GLY A 40 -2.78 -3.30 26.58
N ILE A 41 -3.52 -2.19 26.65
CA ILE A 41 -4.94 -2.17 27.08
C ILE A 41 -5.80 -3.00 26.13
N VAL A 42 -5.61 -2.85 24.82
CA VAL A 42 -6.36 -3.62 23.80
C VAL A 42 -6.05 -5.11 23.90
N LEU A 43 -4.77 -5.49 24.10
CA LEU A 43 -4.38 -6.88 24.28
C LEU A 43 -4.98 -7.46 25.56
N ALA A 44 -4.83 -6.78 26.70
CA ALA A 44 -5.37 -7.21 27.99
C ALA A 44 -6.90 -7.35 27.95
N SER A 45 -7.59 -6.36 27.36
CA SER A 45 -9.05 -6.38 27.20
C SER A 45 -9.53 -7.52 26.29
N SER A 46 -8.81 -7.78 25.20
CA SER A 46 -9.13 -8.88 24.27
C SER A 46 -8.88 -10.25 24.89
N VAL A 47 -7.79 -10.41 25.65
CA VAL A 47 -7.50 -11.64 26.42
C VAL A 47 -8.57 -11.86 27.50
N TYR A 48 -8.94 -10.82 28.24
CA TYR A 48 -10.00 -10.90 29.25
C TYR A 48 -11.36 -11.30 28.66
N ASP A 49 -11.77 -10.70 27.53
CA ASP A 49 -13.03 -11.07 26.85
C ASP A 49 -12.99 -12.51 26.31
N PHE A 50 -11.82 -12.99 25.89
CA PHE A 50 -11.61 -14.38 25.49
C PHE A 50 -11.71 -15.35 26.68
N LEU A 51 -11.14 -15.00 27.83
CA LEU A 51 -11.22 -15.81 29.06
C LEU A 51 -12.65 -15.87 29.62
N CYS A 52 -13.45 -14.80 29.44
CA CYS A 52 -14.86 -14.77 29.85
C CYS A 52 -15.79 -15.62 28.97
N LYS A 53 -15.27 -16.26 27.92
CA LYS A 53 -16.06 -17.04 26.96
C LYS A 53 -16.37 -18.43 27.51
N THR A 54 -17.64 -18.65 27.86
CA THR A 54 -18.12 -19.92 28.44
C THR A 54 -18.69 -20.90 27.41
N THR A 55 -19.03 -20.46 26.19
CA THR A 55 -19.67 -21.29 25.15
C THR A 55 -18.79 -21.49 23.91
N HIS A 56 -18.82 -22.69 23.31
CA HIS A 56 -18.15 -22.99 22.05
C HIS A 56 -18.87 -22.32 20.85
N GLY A 57 -18.69 -21.02 20.68
CA GLY A 57 -19.27 -20.28 19.55
C GLY A 57 -18.76 -18.84 19.42
N LEU A 58 -19.04 -18.16 18.30
CA LEU A 58 -18.75 -16.74 18.11
C LEU A 58 -19.89 -15.83 18.63
N GLY A 59 -20.99 -16.41 19.10
CA GLY A 59 -22.16 -15.70 19.63
C GLY A 59 -21.86 -14.84 20.86
N HIS A 60 -20.95 -15.27 21.73
CA HIS A 60 -20.50 -14.54 22.93
C HIS A 60 -20.14 -13.06 22.67
N TYR A 61 -19.46 -12.79 21.55
CA TYR A 61 -18.99 -11.44 21.23
C TYR A 61 -20.07 -10.53 20.64
N LYS A 62 -21.25 -11.08 20.29
CA LYS A 62 -22.37 -10.32 19.75
C LYS A 62 -23.29 -9.74 20.83
N HIS A 63 -23.30 -10.35 22.02
CA HIS A 63 -24.19 -9.96 23.13
C HIS A 63 -23.42 -9.28 24.24
N ASP A 64 -24.02 -8.29 24.89
CA ASP A 64 -23.41 -7.59 26.04
C ASP A 64 -23.24 -8.53 27.24
N LEU A 65 -22.20 -8.29 28.05
CA LEU A 65 -21.94 -9.03 29.28
C LEU A 65 -22.88 -8.57 30.41
N PRO A 66 -23.21 -9.46 31.36
CA PRO A 66 -24.24 -9.22 32.37
C PRO A 66 -23.89 -8.09 33.35
N THR A 67 -22.61 -7.82 33.61
CA THR A 67 -22.21 -6.75 34.56
C THR A 67 -21.55 -5.55 33.87
N THR A 68 -21.85 -4.34 34.36
CA THR A 68 -21.26 -3.09 33.85
C THR A 68 -19.74 -3.05 34.02
N LYS A 69 -19.20 -3.59 35.13
CA LYS A 69 -17.76 -3.70 35.37
C LYS A 69 -17.07 -4.56 34.32
N GLN A 70 -17.64 -5.72 33.98
CA GLN A 70 -17.13 -6.54 32.88
C GLN A 70 -17.22 -5.82 31.53
N MET A 71 -18.28 -5.05 31.29
CA MET A 71 -18.43 -4.25 30.06
C MET A 71 -17.36 -3.16 29.90
N TYR A 72 -16.92 -2.53 30.99
CA TYR A 72 -15.77 -1.63 30.96
C TYR A 72 -14.48 -2.37 30.56
N LEU A 73 -14.21 -3.53 31.17
CA LEU A 73 -13.00 -4.31 30.92
C LEU A 73 -12.93 -4.88 29.51
N VAL A 74 -14.07 -5.15 28.84
CA VAL A 74 -14.11 -5.62 27.44
C VAL A 74 -14.32 -4.51 26.41
N SER A 75 -14.32 -3.24 26.82
CA SER A 75 -14.58 -2.12 25.89
C SER A 75 -13.52 -2.03 24.78
N PHE A 76 -12.27 -2.42 25.07
CA PHE A 76 -11.15 -2.43 24.13
C PHE A 76 -10.94 -3.78 23.41
N SER A 77 -11.84 -4.75 23.57
CA SER A 77 -11.77 -6.06 22.91
C SER A 77 -11.91 -5.95 21.39
N ILE A 78 -10.90 -6.42 20.65
CA ILE A 78 -10.86 -6.34 19.17
C ILE A 78 -12.03 -7.08 18.54
N ILE A 79 -12.30 -8.31 18.98
CA ILE A 79 -13.31 -9.18 18.35
C ILE A 79 -14.71 -8.59 18.54
N ARG A 80 -15.01 -8.08 19.74
CA ARG A 80 -16.29 -7.44 20.05
C ARG A 80 -16.46 -6.14 19.26
N ASN A 81 -15.41 -5.33 19.15
CA ASN A 81 -15.44 -4.11 18.34
C ASN A 81 -15.58 -4.39 16.84
N TRP A 82 -14.98 -5.47 16.32
CA TRP A 82 -15.22 -5.93 14.95
C TRP A 82 -16.68 -6.31 14.69
N TYR A 83 -17.33 -7.02 15.62
CA TYR A 83 -18.76 -7.31 15.52
C TYR A 83 -19.62 -6.04 15.62
N ARG A 84 -19.25 -5.07 16.45
CA ARG A 84 -19.93 -3.77 16.50
C ARG A 84 -19.85 -3.05 15.15
N ILE A 85 -18.68 -3.02 14.50
CA ILE A 85 -18.49 -2.38 13.20
C ILE A 85 -19.29 -3.10 12.10
N THR A 86 -19.34 -4.43 12.11
CA THR A 86 -20.02 -5.24 11.08
C THR A 86 -21.52 -5.46 11.33
N SER A 87 -22.01 -5.19 12.55
CA SER A 87 -23.43 -5.32 12.91
C SER A 87 -24.31 -4.32 12.16
N ARG A 88 -25.52 -4.75 11.79
CA ARG A 88 -26.56 -3.89 11.22
C ARG A 88 -27.65 -3.71 12.28
N GLY A 89 -28.19 -2.49 12.39
CA GLY A 89 -29.38 -2.25 13.21
C GLY A 89 -30.60 -2.74 12.46
N ASP A 90 -31.44 -3.52 13.13
CA ASP A 90 -32.64 -4.13 12.54
C ASP A 90 -33.87 -3.20 12.59
N ASP A 91 -33.76 -2.06 13.27
CA ASP A 91 -34.82 -1.08 13.43
C ASP A 91 -35.23 -0.45 12.08
N GLN A 92 -36.52 -0.12 11.94
CA GLN A 92 -37.06 0.49 10.70
C GLN A 92 -36.38 1.82 10.35
N LEU A 93 -36.02 2.62 11.36
CA LEU A 93 -35.27 3.87 11.17
C LEU A 93 -33.85 3.59 10.65
N SER A 94 -33.15 2.60 11.23
CA SER A 94 -31.84 2.14 10.76
C SER A 94 -31.90 1.68 9.31
N HIS A 95 -32.95 0.94 8.93
CA HIS A 95 -33.17 0.51 7.55
C HIS A 95 -33.36 1.70 6.59
N ASN A 96 -34.14 2.71 6.97
CA ASN A 96 -34.40 3.88 6.12
C ASN A 96 -33.17 4.77 5.91
N LEU A 97 -32.22 4.77 6.86
CA LEU A 97 -31.03 5.64 6.84
C LEU A 97 -29.76 4.97 6.29
N ARG A 98 -29.81 3.70 5.85
CA ARG A 98 -28.60 2.97 5.40
C ARG A 98 -27.86 3.64 4.25
N TYR A 99 -28.58 4.31 3.37
CA TYR A 99 -27.99 5.04 2.23
C TYR A 99 -26.99 6.13 2.66
N ILE A 100 -27.09 6.64 3.88
CA ILE A 100 -26.19 7.68 4.41
C ILE A 100 -24.74 7.20 4.43
N HIS A 101 -24.50 5.92 4.75
CA HIS A 101 -23.15 5.35 4.73
C HIS A 101 -22.54 5.38 3.33
N THR A 102 -23.36 5.11 2.31
CA THR A 102 -22.97 5.17 0.89
C THR A 102 -22.69 6.60 0.45
N ILE A 103 -23.54 7.56 0.83
CA ILE A 103 -23.30 8.98 0.52
C ILE A 103 -22.01 9.46 1.17
N ARG A 104 -21.75 9.12 2.44
CA ARG A 104 -20.50 9.48 3.13
C ARG A 104 -19.27 8.95 2.40
N MET A 105 -19.31 7.71 1.93
CA MET A 105 -18.24 7.13 1.13
C MET A 105 -18.01 7.90 -0.17
N ILE A 106 -19.07 8.19 -0.95
CA ILE A 106 -18.97 8.88 -2.24
C ILE A 106 -18.44 10.31 -2.06
N VAL A 107 -18.95 11.03 -1.05
CA VAL A 107 -18.48 12.38 -0.74
C VAL A 107 -17.01 12.36 -0.32
N PHE A 108 -16.62 11.45 0.58
CA PHE A 108 -15.22 11.32 0.99
C PHE A 108 -14.30 10.98 -0.18
N MET A 109 -14.74 10.11 -1.07
CA MET A 109 -14.04 9.76 -2.30
C MET A 109 -13.83 10.98 -3.24
N GLY A 110 -14.81 11.87 -3.33
CA GLY A 110 -14.68 13.14 -4.05
C GLY A 110 -13.72 14.13 -3.37
N VAL A 111 -13.79 14.25 -2.03
CA VAL A 111 -12.88 15.09 -1.23
C VAL A 111 -11.43 14.65 -1.41
N THR A 112 -11.14 13.34 -1.33
CA THR A 112 -9.78 12.84 -1.50
C THR A 112 -9.26 13.06 -2.92
N LEU A 113 -10.11 12.97 -3.94
CA LEU A 113 -9.73 13.30 -5.31
C LEU A 113 -9.34 14.77 -5.45
N GLY A 114 -10.14 15.68 -4.89
CA GLY A 114 -9.83 17.11 -4.85
C GLY A 114 -8.52 17.41 -4.12
N HIS A 115 -8.27 16.75 -2.99
CA HIS A 115 -7.01 16.93 -2.26
C HIS A 115 -5.79 16.38 -3.01
N VAL A 116 -5.88 15.25 -3.72
CA VAL A 116 -4.77 14.79 -4.58
C VAL A 116 -4.47 15.83 -5.67
N VAL A 117 -5.51 16.41 -6.27
CA VAL A 117 -5.38 17.47 -7.28
C VAL A 117 -4.76 18.75 -6.71
N PHE A 118 -5.13 19.17 -5.49
CA PHE A 118 -4.55 20.35 -4.85
C PHE A 118 -3.08 20.20 -4.47
N TYR A 119 -2.67 19.01 -4.02
CA TYR A 119 -1.31 18.76 -3.56
C TYR A 119 -0.36 18.32 -4.69
N ALA A 120 -0.88 17.94 -5.86
CA ALA A 120 -0.08 17.55 -7.00
C ALA A 120 0.61 18.77 -7.64
N GLN A 121 1.95 18.81 -7.53
CA GLN A 121 2.78 19.86 -8.12
C GLN A 121 3.36 19.38 -9.47
N PRO A 122 2.87 19.87 -10.62
CA PRO A 122 3.38 19.47 -11.92
C PRO A 122 4.71 20.14 -12.26
N ARG A 123 5.33 19.61 -13.32
CA ARG A 123 6.66 20.02 -13.80
C ARG A 123 6.75 21.46 -14.31
N THR A 124 5.64 22.07 -14.72
CA THR A 124 5.62 23.44 -15.23
C THR A 124 4.41 24.20 -14.72
N ALA A 125 4.59 25.49 -14.42
CA ALA A 125 3.51 26.40 -14.05
C ALA A 125 2.41 26.43 -15.12
N PHE A 126 2.77 26.45 -16.42
CA PHE A 126 1.84 26.42 -17.54
C PHE A 126 0.87 25.23 -17.48
N THR A 127 1.34 24.06 -17.03
CA THR A 127 0.49 22.87 -16.93
C THR A 127 -0.59 23.08 -15.87
N ILE A 128 -0.31 23.78 -14.76
CA ILE A 128 -1.32 24.10 -13.73
C ILE A 128 -2.32 25.08 -14.32
N GLU A 129 -1.85 26.20 -14.84
CA GLU A 129 -2.68 27.30 -15.35
C GLU A 129 -3.64 26.78 -16.45
N ASN A 130 -3.14 25.98 -17.40
CA ASN A 130 -3.96 25.39 -18.46
C ASN A 130 -4.90 24.28 -17.96
N ARG A 131 -4.56 23.54 -16.90
CA ARG A 131 -5.47 22.53 -16.35
C ARG A 131 -6.58 23.16 -15.55
N TYR A 132 -6.34 24.29 -14.90
CA TYR A 132 -7.34 25.02 -14.12
C TYR A 132 -8.35 25.73 -15.04
N SER A 133 -7.96 26.07 -16.27
CA SER A 133 -8.91 26.54 -17.30
C SER A 133 -9.81 25.41 -17.86
N GLU A 134 -9.56 24.13 -17.58
CA GLU A 134 -10.43 23.04 -18.00
C GLU A 134 -11.65 22.88 -17.06
N ILE A 135 -12.84 22.72 -17.63
CA ILE A 135 -14.09 22.54 -16.86
C ILE A 135 -14.07 21.31 -15.95
N SER A 136 -13.43 20.22 -16.39
CA SER A 136 -13.29 18.98 -15.60
C SER A 136 -12.53 19.19 -14.31
N THR A 137 -11.38 19.88 -14.38
CA THR A 137 -10.55 20.19 -13.22
C THR A 137 -11.27 21.18 -12.32
N MET A 138 -11.93 22.19 -12.90
CA MET A 138 -12.69 23.18 -12.14
C MET A 138 -13.86 22.55 -11.37
N ILE A 139 -14.55 21.55 -11.93
CA ILE A 139 -15.59 20.79 -11.20
C ILE A 139 -15.01 20.10 -9.95
N VAL A 140 -13.79 19.58 -10.04
CA VAL A 140 -13.12 18.90 -8.92
C VAL A 140 -12.63 19.91 -7.88
N ILE A 141 -11.96 20.98 -8.31
CA ILE A 141 -11.39 22.04 -7.46
C ILE A 141 -12.47 22.85 -6.76
N ASN A 142 -13.52 23.22 -7.49
CA ASN A 142 -14.66 23.96 -6.96
C ASN A 142 -15.65 23.08 -6.19
N GLY A 143 -15.28 21.83 -5.87
CA GLY A 143 -16.00 20.94 -4.96
C GLY A 143 -16.08 21.44 -3.52
N THR A 144 -15.84 22.73 -3.24
CA THR A 144 -15.95 23.38 -1.92
C THR A 144 -17.28 23.17 -1.24
N GLN A 145 -18.34 22.95 -2.01
CA GLN A 145 -19.68 22.70 -1.51
C GLN A 145 -19.87 21.26 -1.04
N ILE A 146 -19.04 20.31 -1.46
CA ILE A 146 -19.24 18.88 -1.21
C ILE A 146 -19.28 18.56 0.29
N VAL A 147 -18.51 19.29 1.10
CA VAL A 147 -18.43 19.14 2.56
C VAL A 147 -19.72 19.53 3.28
N THR A 148 -20.57 20.38 2.69
CA THR A 148 -21.87 20.74 3.28
C THR A 148 -22.83 19.56 3.32
N THR A 149 -22.61 18.52 2.50
CA THR A 149 -23.31 17.24 2.59
C THR A 149 -23.17 16.63 3.99
N PHE A 150 -21.99 16.69 4.59
CA PHE A 150 -21.79 16.14 5.92
C PHE A 150 -22.52 16.96 7.00
N PHE A 151 -22.54 18.29 6.88
CA PHE A 151 -23.33 19.16 7.76
C PHE A 151 -24.83 18.86 7.65
N ALA A 152 -25.36 18.65 6.44
CA ALA A 152 -26.75 18.26 6.23
C ALA A 152 -27.07 16.90 6.86
N ILE A 153 -26.18 15.90 6.71
CA ILE A 153 -26.32 14.59 7.37
C ILE A 153 -26.29 14.75 8.90
N SER A 154 -25.39 15.58 9.42
CA SER A 154 -25.23 15.86 10.86
C SER A 154 -26.51 16.48 11.43
N ALA A 155 -27.12 17.46 10.75
CA ALA A 155 -28.40 18.06 11.11
C ALA A 155 -29.56 17.05 11.08
N LEU A 156 -29.65 16.22 10.02
CA LEU A 156 -30.68 15.20 9.88
C LEU A 156 -30.64 14.18 11.02
N LEU A 157 -29.46 13.61 11.30
CA LEU A 157 -29.30 12.61 12.35
C LEU A 157 -29.53 13.21 13.74
N LEU A 158 -29.12 14.46 13.97
CA LEU A 158 -29.39 15.16 15.22
C LEU A 158 -30.90 15.25 15.49
N VAL A 159 -31.69 15.78 14.54
CA VAL A 159 -33.13 15.94 14.73
C VAL A 159 -33.83 14.59 14.92
N LEU A 160 -33.48 13.57 14.13
CA LEU A 160 -34.11 12.25 14.21
C LEU A 160 -33.88 11.59 15.58
N PHE A 161 -32.62 11.43 16.00
CA PHE A 161 -32.29 10.78 17.26
C PHE A 161 -32.66 11.61 18.48
N PHE A 162 -32.55 12.94 18.42
CA PHE A 162 -32.95 13.80 19.53
C PHE A 162 -34.45 13.72 19.78
N MET A 163 -35.26 13.84 18.73
CA MET A 163 -36.71 13.82 18.87
C MET A 163 -37.26 12.42 19.22
N GLU A 164 -36.62 11.35 18.75
CA GLU A 164 -36.90 9.97 19.19
C GLU A 164 -36.64 9.82 20.69
N LYS A 165 -35.47 10.26 21.18
CA LYS A 165 -35.14 10.25 22.62
C LYS A 165 -36.10 11.09 23.46
N VAL A 166 -36.56 12.24 22.97
CA VAL A 166 -37.56 13.07 23.67
C VAL A 166 -38.91 12.37 23.75
N GLU A 167 -39.35 11.71 22.66
CA GLU A 167 -40.58 10.92 22.65
C GLU A 167 -40.51 9.71 23.61
N GLU A 168 -39.38 8.99 23.65
CA GLU A 168 -39.17 7.83 24.54
C GLU A 168 -39.11 8.23 26.01
N THR A 169 -38.33 9.26 26.34
CA THR A 169 -38.09 9.63 27.74
C THR A 169 -39.23 10.46 28.35
N LYS A 170 -40.10 11.07 27.51
CA LYS A 170 -41.18 12.00 27.89
C LYS A 170 -40.74 13.14 28.83
N LYS A 171 -39.44 13.35 29.03
CA LYS A 171 -38.86 14.35 29.93
C LYS A 171 -38.53 15.62 29.15
N LYS A 172 -38.72 16.76 29.81
CA LYS A 172 -38.29 18.06 29.28
C LYS A 172 -36.76 18.12 29.34
N VAL A 173 -36.13 18.44 28.22
CA VAL A 173 -34.67 18.54 28.12
C VAL A 173 -34.20 19.80 28.88
N GLY A 174 -33.36 19.60 29.90
CA GLY A 174 -32.67 20.64 30.65
C GLY A 174 -31.28 20.94 30.09
N ILE A 175 -30.68 22.03 30.55
CA ILE A 175 -29.33 22.48 30.15
C ILE A 175 -28.27 21.39 30.46
N TRP A 176 -28.42 20.68 31.58
CA TRP A 176 -27.52 19.60 31.97
C TRP A 176 -27.48 18.44 30.97
N GLU A 177 -28.62 18.11 30.35
CA GLU A 177 -28.70 17.04 29.36
C GLU A 177 -28.07 17.45 28.03
N ILE A 178 -28.14 18.75 27.69
CA ILE A 178 -27.40 19.33 26.56
C ILE A 178 -25.90 19.19 26.79
N CYS A 179 -25.41 19.53 27.98
CA CYS A 179 -24.00 19.36 28.35
C CYS A 179 -23.55 17.89 28.27
N ILE A 180 -24.36 16.95 28.78
CA ILE A 180 -24.06 15.52 28.72
C ILE A 180 -23.96 15.03 27.27
N ILE A 181 -24.92 15.38 26.41
CA ILE A 181 -24.92 14.96 25.00
C ILE A 181 -23.72 15.53 24.26
N SER A 182 -23.37 16.80 24.51
CA SER A 182 -22.18 17.45 23.95
C SER A 182 -20.89 16.80 24.43
N ALA A 183 -20.75 16.52 25.73
CA ALA A 183 -19.61 15.81 26.29
C ALA A 183 -19.47 14.39 25.71
N ALA A 184 -20.60 13.69 25.52
CA ALA A 184 -20.61 12.36 24.93
C ALA A 184 -20.12 12.38 23.47
N ARG A 185 -20.46 13.42 22.69
CA ARG A 185 -19.91 13.62 21.33
C ARG A 185 -18.41 13.95 21.37
N TYR A 186 -17.97 14.77 22.33
CA TYR A 186 -16.56 15.12 22.52
C TYR A 186 -15.70 13.86 22.80
N VAL A 187 -16.09 13.06 23.79
CA VAL A 187 -15.38 11.80 24.16
C VAL A 187 -15.31 10.80 23.00
N ARG A 188 -16.26 10.85 22.08
CA ARG A 188 -16.25 9.99 20.88
C ARG A 188 -15.23 10.42 19.82
N LEU A 189 -15.15 11.72 19.51
CA LEU A 189 -14.37 12.24 18.38
C LEU A 189 -12.91 12.50 18.77
N THR A 190 -12.70 13.09 19.94
CA THR A 190 -11.38 13.60 20.36
C THR A 190 -10.28 12.53 20.47
N PRO A 191 -10.50 11.28 20.91
CA PRO A 191 -9.39 10.34 21.12
C PRO A 191 -8.61 9.97 19.85
N VAL A 192 -9.32 9.65 18.77
CA VAL A 192 -8.67 9.35 17.47
C VAL A 192 -8.00 10.60 16.92
N TYR A 193 -8.69 11.74 17.04
CA TYR A 193 -8.19 13.03 16.59
C TYR A 193 -6.88 13.43 17.29
N ALA A 194 -6.81 13.30 18.62
CA ALA A 194 -5.62 13.58 19.42
C ALA A 194 -4.46 12.63 19.08
N PHE A 195 -4.73 11.34 18.87
CA PHE A 195 -3.71 10.37 18.50
C PHE A 195 -3.07 10.67 17.13
N VAL A 196 -3.88 10.97 16.11
CA VAL A 196 -3.40 11.35 14.77
C VAL A 196 -2.65 12.69 14.82
N MET A 197 -3.13 13.65 15.61
CA MET A 197 -2.45 14.93 15.82
C MET A 197 -1.09 14.76 16.49
N LEU A 198 -0.99 13.90 17.52
CA LEU A 198 0.28 13.60 18.19
C LEU A 198 1.26 12.94 17.22
N PHE A 199 0.80 12.05 16.35
CA PHE A 199 1.61 11.44 15.30
C PHE A 199 2.16 12.47 14.30
N GLU A 200 1.31 13.37 13.79
CA GLU A 200 1.72 14.47 12.88
C GLU A 200 2.69 15.45 13.55
N ALA A 201 2.54 15.71 14.86
CA ALA A 201 3.43 16.57 15.64
C ALA A 201 4.79 15.92 16.00
N THR A 202 4.98 14.63 15.73
CA THR A 202 6.15 13.86 16.19
C THR A 202 6.76 13.00 15.09
N TRP A 203 6.23 11.79 14.89
CA TRP A 203 6.86 10.76 14.05
C TRP A 203 6.65 10.95 12.55
N ALA A 204 5.63 11.71 12.13
CA ALA A 204 5.31 11.88 10.71
C ALA A 204 6.50 12.42 9.89
N VAL A 205 7.26 13.39 10.42
CA VAL A 205 8.43 13.97 9.73
C VAL A 205 9.57 12.97 9.50
N ARG A 206 9.64 11.89 10.30
CA ARG A 206 10.73 10.90 10.26
C ARG A 206 10.48 9.74 9.30
N LEU A 207 9.31 9.68 8.65
CA LEU A 207 8.88 8.53 7.84
C LEU A 207 9.32 8.58 6.37
N GLY A 208 9.92 9.68 5.93
CA GLY A 208 10.36 9.87 4.55
C GLY A 208 11.33 11.03 4.42
N ASP A 209 11.77 11.26 3.20
CA ASP A 209 12.73 12.28 2.78
C ASP A 209 12.35 12.78 1.38
N GLY A 210 12.81 13.97 1.00
CA GLY A 210 12.57 14.48 -0.35
C GLY A 210 12.54 16.00 -0.44
N PRO A 211 12.62 16.57 -1.65
CA PRO A 211 12.80 18.00 -1.86
C PRO A 211 11.64 18.82 -1.33
N LEU A 212 10.40 18.28 -1.27
CA LEU A 212 9.21 18.95 -0.71
C LEU A 212 8.82 18.41 0.68
N TRP A 213 9.56 17.45 1.23
CA TRP A 213 9.20 16.75 2.46
C TRP A 213 9.15 17.68 3.67
N GLN A 214 10.21 18.49 3.86
CA GLN A 214 10.27 19.47 4.95
C GLN A 214 9.10 20.46 4.86
N LYS A 215 8.85 21.03 3.67
CA LYS A 215 7.71 21.94 3.43
C LYS A 215 6.37 21.33 3.85
N GLY A 216 6.18 20.02 3.69
CA GLY A 216 4.92 19.35 4.01
C GLY A 216 4.72 18.88 5.44
N PHE A 217 5.79 18.40 6.08
CA PHE A 217 5.75 17.75 7.40
C PHE A 217 6.42 18.55 8.51
N GLU A 218 7.51 19.29 8.24
CA GLU A 218 8.15 20.13 9.27
C GLU A 218 7.27 21.35 9.58
N THR A 219 6.62 21.95 8.57
CA THR A 219 5.62 23.01 8.79
C THR A 219 4.45 22.53 9.64
N GLY A 220 3.89 21.35 9.31
CA GLY A 220 2.79 20.72 10.06
C GLY A 220 3.20 20.41 11.50
N ARG A 221 4.41 19.87 11.70
CA ARG A 221 4.96 19.60 13.02
C ARG A 221 5.09 20.87 13.85
N THR A 222 5.68 21.93 13.31
CA THR A 222 5.88 23.20 14.01
C THR A 222 4.56 23.84 14.40
N TYR A 223 3.60 23.93 13.46
CA TYR A 223 2.27 24.48 13.74
C TYR A 223 1.47 23.62 14.72
N CYS A 224 1.56 22.29 14.62
CA CYS A 224 0.93 21.40 15.59
C CYS A 224 1.50 21.56 17.00
N ARG A 225 2.82 21.65 17.15
CA ARG A 225 3.44 21.83 18.47
C ARG A 225 3.08 23.18 19.11
N ALA A 226 2.90 24.23 18.31
CA ALA A 226 2.48 25.54 18.80
C ALA A 226 0.96 25.60 19.11
N ASN A 227 0.12 25.04 18.22
CA ASN A 227 -1.32 25.30 18.19
C ASN A 227 -2.20 24.05 18.44
N TRP A 228 -1.67 22.94 19.00
CA TRP A 228 -2.44 21.71 19.26
C TRP A 228 -3.66 21.92 20.18
N TRP A 229 -3.52 22.78 21.21
CA TRP A 229 -4.58 23.01 22.19
C TRP A 229 -5.84 23.63 21.56
N ALA A 230 -5.67 24.55 20.61
CA ALA A 230 -6.77 25.17 19.89
C ALA A 230 -7.56 24.14 19.05
N ASN A 231 -6.88 23.12 18.55
CA ASN A 231 -7.48 22.02 17.80
C ASN A 231 -8.29 21.08 18.72
N LEU A 232 -7.77 20.73 19.92
CA LEU A 232 -8.49 19.90 20.89
C LEU A 232 -9.69 20.60 21.56
N LEU A 233 -9.69 21.94 21.58
CA LEU A 233 -10.83 22.75 22.01
C LEU A 233 -11.80 23.07 20.86
N TYR A 234 -11.52 22.62 19.63
CA TYR A 234 -12.31 22.90 18.43
C TYR A 234 -12.44 24.40 18.04
N ILE A 235 -11.56 25.27 18.53
CA ILE A 235 -11.58 26.71 18.24
C ILE A 235 -10.60 27.13 17.13
N ASN A 236 -9.93 26.16 16.50
CA ASN A 236 -8.92 26.37 15.45
C ASN A 236 -9.46 27.08 14.18
N ASN A 237 -10.78 27.23 14.02
CA ASN A 237 -11.35 28.03 12.92
C ASN A 237 -11.27 29.54 13.17
N TYR A 238 -11.05 29.96 14.42
CA TYR A 238 -11.02 31.37 14.82
C TYR A 238 -9.65 31.78 15.39
N TYR A 239 -8.92 30.85 15.98
CA TYR A 239 -7.56 31.10 16.49
C TYR A 239 -6.51 30.67 15.48
N LYS A 240 -5.67 31.61 15.02
CA LYS A 240 -4.53 31.39 14.10
C LYS A 240 -4.85 30.43 12.93
N ALA A 241 -5.92 30.73 12.19
CA ALA A 241 -6.33 29.92 11.04
C ALA A 241 -5.30 29.91 9.88
N ASP A 242 -4.31 30.81 9.92
CA ASP A 242 -3.16 30.88 9.01
C ASP A 242 -2.03 29.90 9.37
N GLU A 243 -1.99 29.40 10.60
CA GLU A 243 -1.02 28.42 11.10
C GLU A 243 -1.73 27.14 11.57
N PRO A 244 -2.50 26.45 10.68
CA PRO A 244 -3.27 25.29 11.08
C PRO A 244 -2.35 24.10 11.36
N CYS A 245 -2.53 23.44 12.51
CA CYS A 245 -1.87 22.17 12.82
C CYS A 245 -2.17 21.12 11.73
N MET A 246 -3.46 20.85 11.48
CA MET A 246 -3.89 19.94 10.43
C MET A 246 -4.95 20.61 9.57
N LEU A 247 -4.60 20.93 8.32
CA LEU A 247 -5.40 21.78 7.43
C LEU A 247 -6.86 21.34 7.32
N HIS A 248 -7.16 20.04 7.20
CA HIS A 248 -8.52 19.54 6.99
C HIS A 248 -9.42 19.61 8.26
N THR A 249 -8.86 19.85 9.44
CA THR A 249 -9.61 19.76 10.71
C THR A 249 -10.59 20.89 10.96
N TRP A 250 -10.55 21.95 10.14
CA TRP A 250 -11.50 23.05 10.22
C TRP A 250 -12.97 22.57 10.16
N TYR A 251 -13.21 21.52 9.37
CA TYR A 251 -14.52 20.90 9.22
C TYR A 251 -15.00 20.28 10.54
N LEU A 252 -14.10 19.65 11.30
CA LEU A 252 -14.45 18.97 12.55
C LEU A 252 -14.83 19.98 13.64
N ALA A 253 -14.11 21.09 13.71
CA ALA A 253 -14.47 22.23 14.56
C ALA A 253 -15.82 22.82 14.19
N ALA A 254 -16.05 23.09 12.91
CA ALA A 254 -17.34 23.58 12.43
C ALA A 254 -18.49 22.61 12.72
N ASP A 255 -18.32 21.31 12.51
CA ASP A 255 -19.33 20.29 12.79
C ASP A 255 -19.66 20.18 14.29
N PHE A 256 -18.66 20.31 15.17
CA PHE A 256 -18.89 20.34 16.62
C PHE A 256 -19.66 21.59 17.05
N HIS A 257 -19.27 22.78 16.58
CA HIS A 257 -19.98 24.03 16.85
C HIS A 257 -21.43 23.99 16.35
N LEU A 258 -21.65 23.55 15.10
CA LEU A 258 -22.98 23.45 14.50
C LEU A 258 -23.84 22.42 15.22
N PHE A 259 -23.26 21.32 15.71
CA PHE A 259 -23.99 20.36 16.53
C PHE A 259 -24.49 20.95 17.85
N VAL A 260 -23.64 21.69 18.57
CA VAL A 260 -24.03 22.34 19.82
C VAL A 260 -25.14 23.36 19.56
N TYR A 261 -24.97 24.20 18.52
CA TYR A 261 -26.02 25.11 18.06
C TYR A 261 -27.33 24.38 17.73
N GLY A 262 -27.26 23.31 16.95
CA GLY A 262 -28.42 22.51 16.56
C GLY A 262 -29.12 21.85 17.73
N LEU A 263 -28.36 21.38 18.72
CA LEU A 263 -28.89 20.71 19.91
C LEU A 263 -29.67 21.72 20.77
N VAL A 264 -29.13 22.92 20.96
CA VAL A 264 -29.82 24.03 21.64
C VAL A 264 -31.10 24.40 20.88
N LEU A 265 -31.01 24.56 19.57
CA LEU A 265 -32.17 24.89 18.73
C LEU A 265 -33.25 23.81 18.81
N CYS A 266 -32.88 22.53 18.72
CA CYS A 266 -33.82 21.41 18.86
C CYS A 266 -34.45 21.35 20.25
N ALA A 267 -33.69 21.63 21.32
CA ALA A 267 -34.21 21.68 22.68
C ALA A 267 -35.25 22.81 22.87
N VAL A 268 -34.99 23.99 22.29
CA VAL A 268 -35.95 25.12 22.29
C VAL A 268 -37.20 24.77 21.50
N ILE A 269 -37.06 24.17 20.31
CA ILE A 269 -38.19 23.73 19.48
C ILE A 269 -39.03 22.67 20.21
N ALA A 270 -38.39 21.71 20.88
CA ALA A 270 -39.07 20.68 21.65
C ALA A 270 -39.86 21.27 22.84
N ARG A 271 -39.36 22.37 23.44
CA ARG A 271 -40.05 23.08 24.50
C ARG A 271 -41.21 23.95 24.00
N TYR A 272 -41.07 24.55 22.82
CA TYR A 272 -42.05 25.46 22.22
C TYR A 272 -42.40 25.06 20.77
N PRO A 273 -43.14 23.95 20.56
CA PRO A 273 -43.38 23.41 19.22
C PRO A 273 -44.18 24.36 18.30
N LYS A 274 -45.04 25.22 18.86
CA LYS A 274 -45.80 26.23 18.11
C LYS A 274 -44.91 27.29 17.46
N MET A 275 -43.76 27.59 18.07
CA MET A 275 -42.80 28.61 17.59
C MET A 275 -41.81 28.06 16.55
N ARG A 276 -41.85 26.75 16.24
CA ARG A 276 -40.87 26.06 15.39
C ARG A 276 -40.64 26.76 14.05
N ASN A 277 -41.71 26.97 13.27
CA ASN A 277 -41.59 27.50 11.92
C ASN A 277 -41.10 28.97 11.93
N LEU A 278 -41.56 29.77 12.92
CA LEU A 278 -41.12 31.14 13.09
C LEU A 278 -39.63 31.22 13.46
N LEU A 279 -39.18 30.38 14.40
CA LEU A 279 -37.78 30.33 14.84
C LEU A 279 -36.85 29.88 13.72
N LEU A 280 -37.21 28.81 12.99
CA LEU A 280 -36.42 28.33 11.86
C LEU A 280 -36.37 29.36 10.71
N GLY A 281 -37.51 29.98 10.38
CA GLY A 281 -37.58 31.00 9.33
C GLY A 281 -36.76 32.25 9.65
N THR A 282 -36.87 32.78 10.87
CA THR A 282 -36.11 33.95 11.31
C THR A 282 -34.60 33.68 11.32
N LEU A 283 -34.15 32.56 11.89
CA LEU A 283 -32.72 32.20 11.91
C LEU A 283 -32.16 31.96 10.50
N LEU A 284 -32.95 31.41 9.58
CA LEU A 284 -32.55 31.26 8.17
C LEU A 284 -32.34 32.61 7.49
N VAL A 285 -33.26 33.56 7.66
CA VAL A 285 -33.14 34.90 7.07
C VAL A 285 -31.95 35.65 7.68
N LEU A 286 -31.78 35.61 9.00
CA LEU A 286 -30.66 36.27 9.68
C LEU A 286 -29.30 35.69 9.26
N SER A 287 -29.17 34.36 9.20
CA SER A 287 -27.91 33.73 8.78
C SER A 287 -27.61 33.93 7.29
N TYR A 288 -28.63 33.96 6.43
CA TYR A 288 -28.50 34.30 5.02
C TYR A 288 -28.01 35.75 4.85
N ALA A 289 -28.66 36.71 5.53
CA ALA A 289 -28.28 38.12 5.49
C ALA A 289 -26.87 38.36 6.05
N ALA A 290 -26.51 37.72 7.16
CA ALA A 290 -25.17 37.83 7.75
C ALA A 290 -24.08 37.30 6.80
N THR A 291 -24.32 36.14 6.15
CA THR A 291 -23.38 35.57 5.17
C THR A 291 -23.21 36.50 3.96
N SER A 292 -24.32 37.02 3.42
CA SER A 292 -24.27 37.98 2.31
C SER A 292 -23.59 39.28 2.69
N ALA A 293 -23.82 39.80 3.89
CA ALA A 293 -23.18 41.02 4.38
C ALA A 293 -21.65 40.88 4.42
N ILE A 294 -21.13 39.74 4.91
CA ILE A 294 -19.68 39.53 5.00
C ILE A 294 -19.04 39.45 3.60
N ILE A 295 -19.67 38.73 2.66
CA ILE A 295 -19.18 38.64 1.27
C ILE A 295 -19.18 40.02 0.59
N TYR A 296 -20.21 40.84 0.83
CA TYR A 296 -20.30 42.18 0.27
C TYR A 296 -19.24 43.12 0.86
N LEU A 297 -19.08 43.16 2.19
CA LEU A 297 -18.14 44.05 2.89
C LEU A 297 -16.67 43.70 2.64
N LYS A 298 -16.38 42.42 2.33
CA LYS A 298 -15.04 41.92 2.05
C LYS A 298 -14.70 41.85 0.56
N GLU A 299 -15.62 42.28 -0.30
CA GLU A 299 -15.44 42.34 -1.76
C GLU A 299 -15.09 40.98 -2.39
N TYR A 300 -15.68 39.89 -1.88
CA TYR A 300 -15.41 38.54 -2.37
C TYR A 300 -16.33 38.09 -3.50
N ASP A 301 -15.83 37.17 -4.33
CA ASP A 301 -16.60 36.51 -5.39
C ASP A 301 -17.71 35.61 -4.81
N ALA A 302 -18.77 35.38 -5.60
CA ALA A 302 -19.90 34.52 -5.20
C ALA A 302 -19.52 33.04 -4.96
N VAL A 303 -18.34 32.63 -5.43
CA VAL A 303 -17.79 31.28 -5.27
C VAL A 303 -16.30 31.42 -4.90
N PRO A 304 -15.79 30.72 -3.88
CA PRO A 304 -14.36 30.77 -3.54
C PRO A 304 -13.52 30.15 -4.67
N ILE A 305 -12.73 30.99 -5.34
CA ILE A 305 -11.83 30.57 -6.44
C ILE A 305 -10.47 30.20 -5.86
N PHE A 306 -10.10 28.92 -5.92
CA PHE A 306 -8.75 28.48 -5.57
C PHE A 306 -7.78 28.79 -6.71
N ALA A 307 -7.26 30.02 -6.73
CA ALA A 307 -6.27 30.43 -7.71
C ALA A 307 -4.94 29.65 -7.53
N PRO A 308 -4.18 29.38 -8.62
CA PRO A 308 -2.93 28.64 -8.57
C PRO A 308 -1.91 29.17 -7.54
N GLU A 309 -1.79 30.51 -7.44
CA GLU A 309 -0.85 31.15 -6.50
C GLU A 309 -1.17 30.83 -5.03
N GLN A 310 -2.44 30.72 -4.68
CA GLN A 310 -2.85 30.46 -3.29
C GLN A 310 -2.52 29.03 -2.84
N ILE A 311 -2.40 28.10 -3.80
CA ILE A 311 -2.03 26.70 -3.54
C ILE A 311 -0.56 26.58 -3.16
N ARG A 312 0.32 27.49 -3.62
CA ARG A 312 1.75 27.53 -3.28
C ARG A 312 1.98 27.50 -1.76
N TYR A 313 1.08 28.12 -0.99
CA TYR A 313 1.10 28.19 0.46
C TYR A 313 -0.07 27.45 1.14
N PHE A 314 -0.70 26.50 0.46
CA PHE A 314 -1.84 25.73 1.00
C PHE A 314 -2.92 26.61 1.64
N PHE A 315 -3.20 27.78 1.03
CA PHE A 315 -4.21 28.76 1.44
C PHE A 315 -3.95 29.53 2.75
N TRP A 316 -2.79 29.37 3.40
CA TRP A 316 -2.48 29.98 4.71
C TRP A 316 -2.60 31.50 4.74
N TYR A 317 -2.25 32.18 3.64
CA TYR A 317 -2.29 33.64 3.54
C TYR A 317 -3.54 34.17 2.83
N TRP A 318 -4.45 33.29 2.39
CA TRP A 318 -5.59 33.69 1.57
C TRP A 318 -6.75 34.21 2.43
N GLY A 319 -7.16 35.47 2.22
CA GLY A 319 -8.23 36.12 2.98
C GLY A 319 -9.57 35.39 2.88
N VAL A 320 -10.00 34.99 1.69
CA VAL A 320 -11.28 34.27 1.47
C VAL A 320 -11.32 32.95 2.25
N TYR A 321 -10.18 32.26 2.39
CA TYR A 321 -10.10 31.02 3.16
C TYR A 321 -10.41 31.27 4.65
N LYS A 322 -9.79 32.31 5.22
CA LYS A 322 -9.93 32.68 6.63
C LYS A 322 -11.29 33.29 6.96
N ASP A 323 -11.80 34.14 6.07
CA ASP A 323 -12.98 34.96 6.35
C ASP A 323 -14.27 34.28 5.88
N ALA A 324 -14.26 33.51 4.79
CA ALA A 324 -15.48 32.98 4.15
C ALA A 324 -15.57 31.44 4.06
N TYR A 325 -14.44 30.71 4.07
CA TYR A 325 -14.45 29.25 3.91
C TYR A 325 -14.35 28.47 5.23
N VAL A 326 -13.44 28.83 6.12
CA VAL A 326 -13.20 28.12 7.40
C VAL A 326 -14.22 28.46 8.51
N PRO A 327 -14.68 29.70 8.70
CA PRO A 327 -15.48 30.07 9.87
C PRO A 327 -16.84 29.37 9.92
N THR A 328 -17.25 28.95 11.13
CA THR A 328 -18.49 28.19 11.33
C THR A 328 -19.74 28.97 10.95
N HIS A 329 -19.77 30.29 11.21
CA HIS A 329 -20.96 31.11 10.98
C HIS A 329 -21.38 31.17 9.51
N MET A 330 -20.45 30.95 8.57
CA MET A 330 -20.72 30.85 7.13
C MET A 330 -21.55 29.62 6.72
N TYR A 331 -21.72 28.66 7.63
CA TYR A 331 -22.48 27.43 7.40
C TYR A 331 -23.78 27.33 8.20
N LEU A 332 -24.07 28.32 9.07
CA LEU A 332 -25.30 28.35 9.88
C LEU A 332 -26.56 28.30 9.03
N VAL A 333 -26.55 28.97 7.87
CA VAL A 333 -27.67 28.98 6.93
C VAL A 333 -28.00 27.58 6.40
N ASN A 334 -26.99 26.83 5.96
CA ASN A 334 -27.14 25.46 5.46
C ASN A 334 -27.55 24.49 6.57
N TYR A 335 -26.96 24.63 7.76
CA TYR A 335 -27.24 23.74 8.87
C TYR A 335 -28.65 23.92 9.41
N THR A 336 -29.10 25.18 9.57
CA THR A 336 -30.48 25.52 9.98
C THR A 336 -31.48 25.03 8.94
N PHE A 337 -31.15 25.15 7.64
CA PHE A 337 -31.96 24.61 6.56
C PHE A 337 -32.04 23.08 6.62
N GLY A 338 -30.91 22.41 6.90
CA GLY A 338 -30.85 20.97 7.15
C GLY A 338 -31.75 20.53 8.30
N ILE A 339 -31.80 21.27 9.41
CA ILE A 339 -32.72 21.02 10.54
C ILE A 339 -34.18 21.17 10.10
N ALA A 340 -34.52 22.23 9.37
CA ALA A 340 -35.88 22.44 8.86
C ALA A 340 -36.33 21.29 7.95
N CYS A 341 -35.45 20.88 7.02
CA CYS A 341 -35.64 19.73 6.16
C CYS A 341 -35.81 18.42 6.95
N ALA A 342 -35.03 18.20 8.01
CA ALA A 342 -35.15 17.01 8.85
C ALA A 342 -36.50 16.91 9.58
N PHE A 343 -37.04 18.03 10.07
CA PHE A 343 -38.40 18.08 10.63
C PHE A 343 -39.46 17.78 9.56
N TYR A 344 -39.27 18.27 8.34
CA TYR A 344 -40.14 17.95 7.20
C TYR A 344 -40.08 16.46 6.85
N TYR A 345 -38.89 15.85 6.79
CA TYR A 345 -38.73 14.41 6.56
C TYR A 345 -39.48 13.57 7.59
N ARG A 346 -39.39 13.93 8.88
CA ARG A 346 -40.15 13.27 9.95
C ARG A 346 -41.66 13.37 9.74
N HIS A 347 -42.16 14.54 9.30
CA HIS A 347 -43.57 14.72 8.99
C HIS A 347 -44.02 13.79 7.84
N VAL A 348 -43.25 13.74 6.75
CA VAL A 348 -43.54 12.89 5.58
C VAL A 348 -43.53 11.39 5.91
N ILE A 349 -42.61 10.94 6.77
CA ILE A 349 -42.60 9.55 7.24
C ILE A 349 -43.88 9.24 8.03
N LYS A 350 -44.28 10.13 8.95
CA LYS A 350 -45.48 9.93 9.76
C LYS A 350 -46.77 9.98 8.94
N SER A 351 -46.82 10.77 7.86
CA SER A 351 -48.00 10.90 7.00
C SER A 351 -48.15 9.79 5.95
N ASN A 352 -47.17 8.88 5.83
CA ASN A 352 -47.14 7.76 4.87
C ASN A 352 -47.56 8.16 3.43
N THR A 353 -47.06 9.31 2.97
CA THR A 353 -47.49 9.92 1.72
C THR A 353 -46.94 9.18 0.48
N ASN A 354 -47.82 8.85 -0.47
CA ASN A 354 -47.42 8.30 -1.76
C ASN A 354 -47.01 9.41 -2.73
N PHE A 355 -45.80 9.32 -3.29
CA PHE A 355 -45.26 10.32 -4.21
C PHE A 355 -45.69 10.08 -5.66
N HIS A 356 -46.19 11.14 -6.31
CA HIS A 356 -46.54 11.15 -7.73
C HIS A 356 -45.30 10.93 -8.63
N TRP A 357 -45.50 10.39 -9.84
CA TRP A 357 -44.39 10.05 -10.74
C TRP A 357 -43.55 11.26 -11.16
N PHE A 358 -44.16 12.44 -11.31
CA PHE A 358 -43.47 13.70 -11.58
C PHE A 358 -42.40 14.02 -10.53
N VAL A 359 -42.67 13.75 -9.25
CA VAL A 359 -41.70 13.96 -8.15
C VAL A 359 -40.51 13.00 -8.28
N LYS A 360 -40.77 11.76 -8.72
CA LYS A 360 -39.71 10.75 -8.97
C LYS A 360 -38.85 11.14 -10.17
N ALA A 361 -39.45 11.68 -11.23
CA ALA A 361 -38.73 12.19 -12.39
C ALA A 361 -37.88 13.41 -12.03
N PHE A 362 -38.43 14.35 -11.25
CA PHE A 362 -37.69 15.50 -10.74
C PHE A 362 -36.52 15.07 -9.84
N TRP A 363 -36.72 14.08 -8.96
CA TRP A 363 -35.65 13.48 -8.15
C TRP A 363 -34.49 12.93 -8.99
N PHE A 364 -34.80 12.25 -10.09
CA PHE A 364 -33.77 11.76 -11.01
C PHE A 364 -33.05 12.93 -11.72
N GLY A 365 -33.78 13.97 -12.12
CA GLY A 365 -33.21 15.19 -12.69
C GLY A 365 -32.25 15.93 -11.74
N CYS A 366 -32.56 15.99 -10.44
CA CYS A 366 -31.72 16.62 -9.43
C CYS A 366 -30.31 15.98 -9.32
N LEU A 367 -30.14 14.70 -9.67
CA LEU A 367 -28.83 14.05 -9.69
C LEU A 367 -27.88 14.67 -10.73
N PHE A 368 -28.41 15.15 -11.87
CA PHE A 368 -27.63 15.79 -12.92
C PHE A 368 -27.33 17.26 -12.62
N MET A 369 -28.04 17.88 -11.67
CA MET A 369 -27.79 19.26 -11.25
C MET A 369 -26.56 19.38 -10.34
N ILE A 370 -26.13 18.29 -9.69
CA ILE A 370 -24.97 18.30 -8.78
C ILE A 370 -23.67 18.69 -9.52
N PRO A 371 -23.29 18.06 -10.66
CA PRO A 371 -22.12 18.49 -11.44
C PRO A 371 -22.26 19.92 -11.99
N ALA A 372 -23.47 20.34 -12.37
CA ALA A 372 -23.71 21.69 -12.88
C ALA A 372 -23.43 22.77 -11.84
N LEU A 373 -23.77 22.52 -10.57
CA LEU A 373 -23.43 23.43 -9.46
C LEU A 373 -21.93 23.55 -9.24
N PHE A 374 -21.17 22.46 -9.36
CA PHE A 374 -19.71 22.50 -9.23
C PHE A 374 -19.06 23.23 -10.43
N ALA A 375 -19.64 23.10 -11.62
CA ALA A 375 -19.18 23.80 -12.81
C ALA A 375 -19.35 25.33 -12.75
N THR A 376 -20.14 25.88 -11.81
CA THR A 376 -20.30 27.34 -11.66
C THR A 376 -18.98 28.08 -11.46
N GLY A 377 -18.00 27.46 -10.80
CA GLY A 377 -16.66 28.03 -10.60
C GLY A 377 -15.94 28.32 -11.92
N TYR A 378 -16.23 27.58 -12.99
CA TYR A 378 -15.68 27.84 -14.32
C TYR A 378 -16.10 29.22 -14.86
N ILE A 379 -17.36 29.60 -14.60
CA ILE A 379 -17.93 30.88 -15.02
C ILE A 379 -17.26 32.03 -14.28
N PHE A 380 -17.09 31.91 -12.96
CA PHE A 380 -16.44 32.94 -12.13
C PHE A 380 -14.92 33.00 -12.33
N TYR A 381 -14.29 31.91 -12.77
CA TYR A 381 -12.86 31.89 -13.09
C TYR A 381 -12.53 32.58 -14.42
N HIS A 382 -13.37 32.41 -15.44
CA HIS A 382 -13.15 33.01 -16.77
C HIS A 382 -13.71 34.43 -16.90
N ASN A 383 -14.81 34.74 -16.20
CA ASN A 383 -15.43 36.06 -16.26
C ASN A 383 -15.03 36.88 -15.03
N GLN A 384 -14.34 38.00 -15.25
CA GLN A 384 -14.00 38.94 -14.19
C GLN A 384 -15.18 39.86 -13.90
N PHE A 385 -16.02 39.48 -12.94
CA PHE A 385 -17.11 40.34 -12.46
C PHE A 385 -16.59 41.41 -11.48
N ALA A 386 -17.19 42.60 -11.50
CA ALA A 386 -16.82 43.69 -10.61
C ALA A 386 -17.25 43.42 -9.16
N THR A 387 -16.34 43.61 -8.21
CA THR A 387 -16.57 43.51 -6.75
C THR A 387 -16.46 44.90 -6.10
N PRO A 388 -17.27 45.22 -5.08
CA PRO A 388 -18.37 44.42 -4.52
C PRO A 388 -19.63 44.50 -5.38
N SER A 389 -20.40 43.41 -5.44
CA SER A 389 -21.73 43.43 -6.08
C SER A 389 -22.78 42.71 -5.23
N LEU A 390 -23.96 43.32 -5.12
CA LEU A 390 -25.03 42.83 -4.25
C LEU A 390 -25.55 41.46 -4.71
N TRP A 391 -25.70 41.25 -6.02
CA TRP A 391 -26.20 39.98 -6.55
C TRP A 391 -25.22 38.82 -6.28
N MET A 392 -23.89 39.04 -6.34
CA MET A 392 -22.89 38.02 -6.01
C MET A 392 -22.92 37.66 -4.52
N ALA A 393 -23.07 38.67 -3.66
CA ALA A 393 -23.18 38.49 -2.22
C ALA A 393 -24.43 37.67 -1.82
N LEU A 394 -25.56 37.87 -2.51
CA LEU A 394 -26.78 37.07 -2.33
C LEU A 394 -26.63 35.66 -2.93
N LEU A 395 -25.90 35.53 -4.03
CA LEU A 395 -25.71 34.25 -4.72
C LEU A 395 -24.85 33.26 -3.90
N PHE A 396 -23.85 33.74 -3.14
CA PHE A 396 -22.96 32.90 -2.34
C PHE A 396 -23.71 31.97 -1.35
N PRO A 397 -24.57 32.46 -0.43
CA PRO A 397 -25.37 31.59 0.43
C PRO A 397 -26.47 30.85 -0.34
N PHE A 398 -26.96 31.39 -1.47
CA PHE A 398 -27.98 30.72 -2.28
C PHE A 398 -27.47 29.42 -2.94
N ILE A 399 -26.27 29.43 -3.54
CA ILE A 399 -25.67 28.22 -4.15
C ILE A 399 -25.51 27.11 -3.09
N ARG A 400 -25.04 27.50 -1.91
CA ARG A 400 -24.87 26.65 -0.73
C ARG A 400 -26.19 26.03 -0.25
N LEU A 401 -27.25 26.84 -0.16
CA LEU A 401 -28.60 26.39 0.17
C LEU A 401 -29.19 25.47 -0.88
N LEU A 402 -29.06 25.83 -2.16
CA LEU A 402 -29.55 25.05 -3.30
C LEU A 402 -28.90 23.66 -3.33
N TYR A 403 -27.58 23.60 -3.13
CA TYR A 403 -26.86 22.32 -3.01
C TYR A 403 -27.39 21.49 -1.84
N SER A 404 -27.56 22.09 -0.67
CA SER A 404 -28.09 21.41 0.52
C SER A 404 -29.53 20.88 0.29
N ALA A 405 -30.36 21.63 -0.43
CA ALA A 405 -31.71 21.22 -0.81
C ALA A 405 -31.71 20.03 -1.78
N ILE A 406 -30.83 20.05 -2.78
CA ILE A 406 -30.66 18.93 -3.72
C ILE A 406 -30.21 17.67 -2.98
N ILE A 407 -29.18 17.76 -2.13
CA ILE A 407 -28.68 16.61 -1.35
C ILE A 407 -29.76 16.04 -0.44
N PHE A 408 -30.52 16.90 0.25
CA PHE A 408 -31.62 16.46 1.09
C PHE A 408 -32.70 15.76 0.26
N PHE A 409 -33.14 16.36 -0.84
CA PHE A 409 -34.13 15.76 -1.74
C PHE A 409 -33.65 14.43 -2.32
N THR A 410 -32.38 14.34 -2.72
CA THR A 410 -31.74 13.10 -3.14
C THR A 410 -31.82 12.04 -2.04
N GLY A 411 -31.47 12.39 -0.79
CA GLY A 411 -31.56 11.50 0.37
C GLY A 411 -32.97 11.01 0.66
N VAL A 412 -33.98 11.89 0.59
CA VAL A 412 -35.40 11.53 0.77
C VAL A 412 -35.82 10.48 -0.25
N GLY A 413 -35.54 10.68 -1.54
CA GLY A 413 -35.92 9.69 -2.56
C GLY A 413 -35.18 8.35 -2.45
N LEU A 414 -33.95 8.33 -1.90
CA LEU A 414 -33.26 7.08 -1.54
C LEU A 414 -33.94 6.39 -0.35
N SER A 415 -34.36 7.14 0.68
CA SER A 415 -35.08 6.61 1.83
C SER A 415 -36.44 5.99 1.45
N PHE A 416 -37.22 6.67 0.60
CA PHE A 416 -38.52 6.19 0.12
C PHE A 416 -38.43 5.25 -1.09
N ARG A 417 -37.20 4.93 -1.54
CA ARG A 417 -36.91 3.96 -2.60
C ARG A 417 -37.60 4.26 -3.93
N PHE A 418 -37.50 5.51 -4.39
CA PHE A 418 -38.08 5.95 -5.67
C PHE A 418 -37.60 5.10 -6.86
N ILE A 419 -36.32 4.71 -6.87
CA ILE A 419 -35.73 3.82 -7.89
C ILE A 419 -35.05 2.63 -7.20
N LYS A 420 -35.59 1.42 -7.44
CA LYS A 420 -35.10 0.17 -6.81
C LYS A 420 -33.63 -0.14 -7.09
N LEU A 421 -33.11 0.24 -8.26
CA LEU A 421 -31.71 -0.01 -8.62
C LEU A 421 -30.74 0.76 -7.71
N PHE A 422 -30.92 2.08 -7.60
CA PHE A 422 -30.05 2.91 -6.76
C PHE A 422 -30.15 2.55 -5.28
N THR A 423 -31.34 2.19 -4.80
CA THR A 423 -31.47 1.75 -3.41
C THR A 423 -30.80 0.41 -3.14
N ARG A 424 -30.88 -0.55 -4.09
CA ARG A 424 -30.16 -1.83 -3.96
C ARG A 424 -28.65 -1.62 -3.92
N LEU A 425 -28.12 -0.71 -4.76
CA LEU A 425 -26.71 -0.34 -4.72
C LEU A 425 -26.35 0.33 -3.39
N ALA A 426 -27.17 1.27 -2.91
CA ALA A 426 -26.92 1.97 -1.65
C ALA A 426 -27.04 1.07 -0.41
N ASP A 427 -27.82 -0.02 -0.45
CA ASP A 427 -28.05 -0.96 0.66
C ASP A 427 -26.99 -2.08 0.79
N ILE A 428 -25.94 -2.08 -0.06
CA ILE A 428 -24.89 -3.10 -0.03
C ILE A 428 -24.21 -3.15 1.36
N PRO A 429 -24.07 -4.35 2.00
CA PRO A 429 -23.39 -4.54 3.29
C PRO A 429 -22.03 -3.90 3.43
N PHE A 430 -21.24 -3.98 2.37
CA PHE A 430 -19.91 -3.41 2.32
C PHE A 430 -19.87 -1.90 2.58
N TYR A 431 -20.84 -1.13 2.06
CA TYR A 431 -20.87 0.31 2.27
C TYR A 431 -21.20 0.70 3.70
N THR A 432 -21.95 -0.13 4.44
CA THR A 432 -22.17 0.08 5.88
C THR A 432 -20.85 0.00 6.66
N ILE A 433 -19.96 -0.94 6.30
CA ILE A 433 -18.65 -1.11 6.93
C ILE A 433 -17.77 0.09 6.60
N ILE A 434 -17.59 0.39 5.32
CA ILE A 434 -16.79 1.52 4.85
C ILE A 434 -17.28 2.85 5.43
N GLY A 435 -18.59 3.08 5.40
CA GLY A 435 -19.22 4.30 5.89
C GLY A 435 -19.08 4.52 7.41
N ARG A 436 -18.74 3.49 8.19
CA ARG A 436 -18.36 3.60 9.61
C ARG A 436 -16.89 3.92 9.79
N LEU A 437 -16.03 3.46 8.89
CA LEU A 437 -14.59 3.77 8.88
C LEU A 437 -14.27 5.16 8.33
N THR A 438 -15.20 5.81 7.62
CA THR A 438 -14.96 7.09 6.92
C THR A 438 -14.44 8.20 7.83
N TYR A 439 -14.85 8.25 9.12
CA TYR A 439 -14.33 9.27 10.05
C TYR A 439 -12.82 9.11 10.30
N SER A 440 -12.41 7.92 10.70
CA SER A 440 -10.99 7.60 10.90
C SER A 440 -10.19 7.74 9.59
N ALA A 441 -10.77 7.38 8.44
CA ALA A 441 -10.13 7.56 7.13
C ALA A 441 -9.95 9.04 6.78
N TYR A 442 -10.93 9.88 7.11
CA TYR A 442 -10.86 11.31 6.94
C TYR A 442 -9.79 11.98 7.80
N LEU A 443 -9.46 11.46 8.98
CA LEU A 443 -8.38 12.04 9.78
C LEU A 443 -6.99 11.77 9.18
N CYS A 444 -6.75 10.57 8.63
CA CYS A 444 -5.43 10.19 8.14
C CYS A 444 -5.18 10.49 6.65
N HIS A 445 -6.21 10.71 5.82
CA HIS A 445 -6.04 10.78 4.37
C HIS A 445 -5.05 11.84 3.89
N LEU A 446 -5.08 13.03 4.51
CA LEU A 446 -4.22 14.13 4.07
C LEU A 446 -2.74 13.86 4.37
N CYS A 447 -2.46 13.24 5.52
CA CYS A 447 -1.13 12.73 5.86
C CYS A 447 -0.62 11.79 4.76
N LEU A 448 -1.44 10.81 4.37
CA LEU A 448 -1.05 9.79 3.40
C LEU A 448 -0.90 10.35 1.97
N ILE A 449 -1.75 11.30 1.58
CA ILE A 449 -1.62 12.03 0.31
C ILE A 449 -0.32 12.83 0.29
N LYS A 450 -0.02 13.60 1.36
CA LYS A 450 1.25 14.33 1.50
C LYS A 450 2.45 13.39 1.44
N MET A 451 2.41 12.26 2.15
CA MET A 451 3.48 11.25 2.11
C MET A 451 3.72 10.74 0.68
N SER A 452 2.65 10.51 -0.08
CA SER A 452 2.75 9.99 -1.45
C SER A 452 3.28 11.03 -2.44
N LEU A 453 2.94 12.31 -2.27
CA LEU A 453 3.30 13.38 -3.20
C LEU A 453 4.62 14.08 -2.85
N PHE A 454 4.93 14.29 -1.57
CA PHE A 454 6.12 15.04 -1.16
C PHE A 454 7.39 14.19 -1.00
N ASN A 455 7.25 12.87 -0.98
CA ASN A 455 8.35 11.92 -1.13
C ASN A 455 8.77 11.76 -2.62
N THR A 456 8.08 12.41 -3.56
CA THR A 456 8.48 12.36 -4.97
C THR A 456 9.74 13.18 -5.18
N ARG A 457 10.74 12.57 -5.83
CA ARG A 457 12.06 13.16 -6.08
C ARG A 457 12.18 13.86 -7.42
N SER A 458 11.15 13.73 -8.24
CA SER A 458 11.00 14.43 -9.51
C SER A 458 9.59 14.96 -9.62
N PHE A 459 9.42 16.03 -10.42
CA PHE A 459 8.11 16.63 -10.63
C PHE A 459 7.08 15.64 -11.17
N PHE A 460 5.87 15.72 -10.62
CA PHE A 460 4.77 14.86 -10.97
C PHE A 460 4.31 15.11 -12.42
N ARG A 461 4.09 14.03 -13.19
CA ARG A 461 3.44 14.13 -14.50
C ARG A 461 1.93 14.29 -14.26
N TYR A 462 1.38 15.43 -14.63
CA TYR A 462 -0.05 15.75 -14.45
C TYR A 462 -0.95 15.02 -15.48
N ALA A 463 -0.93 13.69 -15.45
CA ALA A 463 -1.79 12.85 -16.28
C ALA A 463 -2.86 12.16 -15.43
N LEU A 464 -4.03 11.93 -16.02
CA LEU A 464 -5.18 11.31 -15.36
C LEU A 464 -4.86 9.94 -14.75
N ILE A 465 -4.02 9.14 -15.41
CA ILE A 465 -3.64 7.80 -14.92
C ILE A 465 -2.78 7.88 -13.66
N ASP A 466 -1.86 8.85 -13.60
CA ASP A 466 -0.98 9.07 -12.46
C ASP A 466 -1.80 9.59 -11.26
N ILE A 467 -2.67 10.58 -11.48
CA ILE A 467 -3.58 11.12 -10.46
C ILE A 467 -4.52 10.03 -9.94
N GLY A 468 -5.12 9.26 -10.84
CA GLY A 468 -6.02 8.16 -10.49
C GLY A 468 -5.32 7.05 -9.70
N SER A 469 -4.06 6.74 -10.01
CA SER A 469 -3.27 5.74 -9.29
C SER A 469 -2.94 6.18 -7.86
N ILE A 470 -2.51 7.44 -7.67
CA ILE A 470 -2.20 8.01 -6.35
C ILE A 470 -3.47 8.11 -5.52
N TRP A 471 -4.58 8.56 -6.11
CA TRP A 471 -5.86 8.61 -5.43
C TRP A 471 -6.34 7.23 -4.99
N ALA A 472 -6.28 6.23 -5.86
CA ALA A 472 -6.68 4.86 -5.51
C ALA A 472 -5.80 4.27 -4.39
N ALA A 473 -4.48 4.48 -4.47
CA ALA A 473 -3.53 4.05 -3.44
C ALA A 473 -3.78 4.76 -2.10
N SER A 474 -3.96 6.09 -2.13
CA SER A 474 -4.24 6.91 -0.94
C SER A 474 -5.57 6.53 -0.31
N MET A 475 -6.60 6.24 -1.11
CA MET A 475 -7.90 5.77 -0.63
C MET A 475 -7.81 4.41 0.05
N LEU A 476 -7.14 3.44 -0.58
CA LEU A 476 -6.95 2.11 0.00
C LEU A 476 -6.19 2.20 1.33
N LEU A 477 -5.07 2.93 1.34
CA LEU A 477 -4.25 3.08 2.53
C LEU A 477 -4.98 3.82 3.65
N SER A 478 -5.76 4.86 3.33
CA SER A 478 -6.58 5.58 4.31
C SER A 478 -7.59 4.67 4.98
N TYR A 479 -8.28 3.80 4.23
CA TYR A 479 -9.23 2.86 4.83
C TYR A 479 -8.57 1.73 5.62
N LEU A 480 -7.36 1.31 5.25
CA LEU A 480 -6.58 0.33 6.02
C LEU A 480 -6.13 0.90 7.37
N VAL A 481 -5.59 2.12 7.38
CA VAL A 481 -5.21 2.82 8.61
C VAL A 481 -6.46 3.13 9.45
N ALA A 482 -7.55 3.55 8.81
CA ALA A 482 -8.82 3.80 9.48
C ALA A 482 -9.39 2.55 10.15
N TRP A 483 -9.28 1.38 9.51
CA TRP A 483 -9.71 0.12 10.09
C TRP A 483 -8.96 -0.18 11.40
N MET A 484 -7.65 0.05 11.42
CA MET A 484 -6.83 -0.09 12.63
C MET A 484 -7.22 0.92 13.72
N LEU A 485 -7.29 2.21 13.37
CA LEU A 485 -7.68 3.28 14.30
C LEU A 485 -9.10 3.06 14.86
N CYS A 486 -10.00 2.54 14.05
CA CYS A 486 -11.38 2.30 14.46
C CYS A 486 -11.50 1.13 15.46
N LEU A 487 -10.70 0.08 15.29
CA LEU A 487 -10.68 -1.07 16.22
C LEU A 487 -9.98 -0.75 17.55
N VAL A 488 -8.92 0.04 17.49
CA VAL A 488 -8.02 0.30 18.63
C VAL A 488 -8.45 1.52 19.44
N LEU A 489 -9.08 2.52 18.82
CA LEU A 489 -9.48 3.78 19.47
C LEU A 489 -10.97 4.09 19.29
N GLU A 490 -11.46 4.30 18.05
CA GLU A 490 -12.81 4.83 17.83
C GLU A 490 -13.91 3.97 18.48
N SER A 491 -13.94 2.66 18.18
CA SER A 491 -14.97 1.74 18.68
C SER A 491 -14.88 1.52 20.19
N PRO A 492 -13.68 1.35 20.80
CA PRO A 492 -13.55 1.32 22.25
C PRO A 492 -14.07 2.56 22.97
N PHE A 493 -13.75 3.76 22.49
CA PHE A 493 -14.22 5.00 23.12
C PHE A 493 -15.72 5.21 22.91
N VAL A 494 -16.29 4.76 21.78
CA VAL A 494 -17.75 4.69 21.60
C VAL A 494 -18.39 3.72 22.60
N ALA A 495 -17.75 2.58 22.88
CA ALA A 495 -18.24 1.63 23.86
C ALA A 495 -18.16 2.19 25.28
N LEU A 496 -17.05 2.84 25.62
CA LEU A 496 -16.83 3.49 26.91
C LEU A 496 -17.86 4.61 27.15
N GLN A 497 -18.07 5.45 26.13
CA GLN A 497 -19.11 6.49 26.13
C GLN A 497 -20.49 5.90 26.46
N ARG A 498 -20.86 4.78 25.82
CA ARG A 498 -22.15 4.12 26.09
C ARG A 498 -22.30 3.68 27.54
N GLN A 499 -21.22 3.24 28.20
CA GLN A 499 -21.26 2.84 29.61
C GLN A 499 -21.25 4.04 30.56
N LEU A 500 -20.38 5.03 30.32
CA LEU A 500 -20.26 6.24 31.14
C LEU A 500 -21.56 7.05 31.21
N PHE A 501 -22.32 7.11 30.11
CA PHE A 501 -23.56 7.86 30.04
C PHE A 501 -24.82 6.97 30.08
N LYS A 502 -24.67 5.68 30.41
CA LYS A 502 -25.80 4.78 30.69
C LYS A 502 -26.37 5.14 32.07
N ARG A 503 -27.40 5.99 32.11
CA ARG A 503 -28.11 6.28 33.36
C ARG A 503 -28.80 4.99 33.84
N HIS A 504 -28.54 4.58 35.08
CA HIS A 504 -29.23 3.49 35.77
C HIS A 504 -30.76 3.73 35.71
N THR A 505 -31.47 3.09 34.78
CA THR A 505 -32.86 2.71 35.01
C THR A 505 -32.82 1.42 35.81
N ARG A 506 -32.60 1.56 37.12
CA ARG A 506 -32.90 0.53 38.09
C ARG A 506 -33.79 1.19 39.13
N SER A 507 -35.10 0.98 38.99
CA SER A 507 -36.11 1.23 40.01
C SER A 507 -37.39 0.55 39.56
N SER A 508 -37.70 -0.56 40.23
CA SER A 508 -39.05 -0.97 40.64
C SER A 508 -40.12 -1.07 39.54
N ASP A 509 -40.28 -2.27 38.98
CA ASP A 509 -41.59 -2.89 38.77
C ASP A 509 -41.37 -4.42 38.77
N ASP A 510 -41.16 -4.95 39.98
CA ASP A 510 -41.43 -6.34 40.33
C ASP A 510 -42.29 -6.28 41.60
N THR A 511 -43.61 -6.28 41.44
CA THR A 511 -44.56 -6.82 42.43
C THR A 511 -45.93 -7.06 41.79
N GLU A 512 -46.42 -8.31 41.91
CA GLU A 512 -47.79 -8.82 41.71
C GLU A 512 -48.25 -9.02 40.23
N HIS A 513 -48.45 -10.23 39.70
CA HIS A 513 -49.15 -11.41 40.25
C HIS A 513 -48.55 -12.77 39.80
N SER A 514 -48.41 -13.66 40.79
CA SER A 514 -48.66 -15.13 40.82
C SER A 514 -49.31 -15.75 39.57
N SER A 515 -48.97 -16.95 39.09
CA SER A 515 -48.84 -18.28 39.73
C SER A 515 -48.33 -19.27 38.65
N SER A 516 -47.60 -20.37 38.84
CA SER A 516 -47.30 -21.31 39.94
C SER A 516 -46.17 -22.23 39.40
N GLY A 517 -45.00 -22.35 40.01
CA GLY A 517 -44.66 -23.30 41.10
C GLY A 517 -43.84 -24.47 40.52
N GLY A 518 -42.70 -24.93 41.03
CA GLY A 518 -41.84 -24.58 42.18
C GLY A 518 -40.41 -25.09 41.90
N ASP A 519 -39.39 -24.48 42.52
CA ASP A 519 -38.57 -25.05 43.61
C ASP A 519 -37.58 -26.14 43.11
N ILE A 520 -36.25 -26.12 43.31
CA ILE A 520 -35.37 -25.70 44.42
C ILE A 520 -33.94 -25.50 43.86
N GLY A 521 -33.12 -24.64 44.48
CA GLY A 521 -31.71 -24.98 44.74
C GLY A 521 -30.62 -24.15 44.06
N THR A 522 -30.13 -23.16 44.80
CA THR A 522 -28.79 -22.57 44.69
C THR A 522 -27.69 -23.63 44.73
N ASP A 523 -26.69 -23.56 43.85
CA ASP A 523 -25.30 -23.61 44.31
C ASP A 523 -24.27 -23.10 43.30
N THR A 524 -23.32 -22.35 43.86
CA THR A 524 -22.03 -21.97 43.31
C THR A 524 -21.09 -23.16 43.26
N SER A 525 -20.38 -23.37 42.14
CA SER A 525 -18.93 -23.68 42.07
C SER A 525 -18.55 -24.52 40.84
N TYR A 526 -17.41 -24.13 40.26
CA TYR A 526 -16.36 -24.90 39.59
C TYR A 526 -16.63 -26.06 38.61
N CYS A 527 -15.72 -26.10 37.63
CA CYS A 527 -15.59 -27.01 36.49
C CYS A 527 -15.59 -28.51 36.83
N GLU A 528 -16.23 -29.33 35.98
CA GLU A 528 -15.77 -30.68 35.62
C GLU A 528 -16.45 -31.19 34.32
N HIS A 529 -15.68 -31.94 33.52
CA HIS A 529 -16.09 -32.78 32.36
C HIS A 529 -16.10 -34.26 32.85
N PRO A 530 -16.47 -35.28 32.04
CA PRO A 530 -17.55 -35.47 31.05
C PRO A 530 -18.36 -36.79 31.34
N ASP A 531 -19.43 -37.10 30.59
CA ASP A 531 -19.66 -38.42 29.93
C ASP A 531 -21.12 -38.73 29.49
N GLU A 532 -21.16 -39.27 28.27
CA GLU A 532 -22.02 -40.29 27.61
C GLU A 532 -23.57 -40.38 27.69
N LYS A 533 -24.13 -40.61 26.47
CA LYS A 533 -25.35 -41.38 26.08
C LYS A 533 -26.70 -40.72 26.45
N ASN A 534 -27.74 -40.65 25.61
CA ASN A 534 -28.17 -41.54 24.53
C ASN A 534 -29.30 -40.92 23.66
N TYR A 535 -29.41 -41.39 22.41
CA TYR A 535 -30.66 -41.71 21.70
C TYR A 535 -31.58 -40.62 21.06
N ASN A 536 -31.31 -40.45 19.76
CA ASN A 536 -32.15 -40.80 18.57
C ASN A 536 -33.23 -39.83 18.04
N PRO A 537 -33.31 -39.71 16.69
CA PRO A 537 -34.13 -38.76 15.96
C PRO A 537 -35.45 -39.40 15.53
N ASN A 538 -36.50 -38.59 15.45
CA ASN A 538 -37.61 -38.74 14.51
C ASN A 538 -38.47 -37.49 14.63
N ASP A 539 -38.39 -36.61 13.65
CA ASP A 539 -39.57 -35.95 13.10
C ASP A 539 -39.25 -35.34 11.74
N ILE A 540 -39.81 -36.00 10.73
CA ILE A 540 -39.78 -35.65 9.31
C ILE A 540 -41.20 -35.19 8.93
N GLN A 541 -41.24 -34.16 8.07
CA GLN A 541 -42.33 -33.75 7.18
C GLN A 541 -43.55 -33.00 7.76
N HIS A 542 -43.71 -31.74 7.34
CA HIS A 542 -44.55 -31.38 6.19
C HIS A 542 -44.45 -29.87 5.86
N MET A 543 -44.05 -29.51 4.63
CA MET A 543 -44.91 -28.77 3.68
C MET A 543 -44.15 -28.36 2.40
N THR A 544 -44.67 -28.83 1.29
CA THR A 544 -44.23 -28.66 -0.09
C THR A 544 -45.02 -27.58 -0.84
N SER A 545 -44.30 -26.83 -1.68
CA SER A 545 -44.63 -26.47 -3.08
C SER A 545 -45.71 -25.43 -3.43
N ARG A 546 -45.29 -24.39 -4.17
CA ARG A 546 -45.98 -23.93 -5.41
C ARG A 546 -44.96 -23.63 -6.53
N LYS A 547 -45.21 -24.24 -7.69
CA LYS A 547 -44.51 -24.12 -8.99
C LYS A 547 -45.08 -22.96 -9.82
N VAL A 548 -44.26 -22.38 -10.70
CA VAL A 548 -44.69 -21.89 -12.03
C VAL A 548 -43.66 -22.31 -13.09
N LEU A 549 -44.15 -22.99 -14.13
CA LEU A 549 -43.46 -23.46 -15.34
C LEU A 549 -43.13 -22.30 -16.30
N VAL A 550 -42.01 -22.38 -17.02
CA VAL A 550 -41.98 -22.20 -18.50
C VAL A 550 -40.92 -23.13 -19.11
N ARG A 551 -41.29 -23.70 -20.25
CA ARG A 551 -40.76 -24.84 -21.01
C ARG A 551 -39.60 -24.43 -21.94
N SER A 552 -38.60 -25.30 -22.06
CA SER A 552 -37.51 -25.20 -23.06
C SER A 552 -37.75 -26.17 -24.23
N ARG A 553 -37.40 -25.78 -25.48
CA ARG A 553 -36.93 -26.72 -26.52
C ARG A 553 -36.02 -26.05 -27.56
N ILE A 554 -34.78 -26.52 -27.58
CA ILE A 554 -33.99 -27.11 -28.69
C ILE A 554 -33.76 -26.31 -30.01
N THR A 555 -32.45 -26.23 -30.33
CA THR A 555 -31.61 -25.77 -31.47
C THR A 555 -31.93 -26.34 -32.88
N PRO A 556 -31.14 -26.18 -34.01
CA PRO A 556 -29.83 -25.52 -34.27
C PRO A 556 -29.64 -24.81 -35.67
N LYS A 557 -28.38 -24.38 -35.95
CA LYS A 557 -27.62 -24.31 -37.25
C LYS A 557 -27.41 -22.98 -38.04
N THR A 558 -26.17 -22.49 -37.96
CA THR A 558 -25.15 -22.15 -39.00
C THR A 558 -25.44 -21.36 -40.31
N LYS A 559 -24.59 -20.32 -40.48
CA LYS A 559 -23.71 -19.93 -41.63
C LYS A 559 -24.19 -18.97 -42.76
N LEU A 560 -23.32 -17.96 -42.97
CA LEU A 560 -22.83 -17.36 -44.24
C LEU A 560 -23.80 -16.60 -45.17
N ARG A 561 -23.56 -15.28 -45.39
CA ARG A 561 -22.85 -14.76 -46.58
C ARG A 561 -22.70 -13.23 -46.58
N GLN A 562 -21.62 -12.85 -47.22
CA GLN A 562 -21.07 -11.54 -47.60
C GLN A 562 -21.67 -11.12 -48.97
N VAL A 563 -21.62 -9.82 -49.35
CA VAL A 563 -21.21 -9.27 -50.70
C VAL A 563 -21.97 -8.01 -51.22
N TYR A 564 -21.20 -6.90 -51.40
CA TYR A 564 -21.15 -5.85 -52.48
C TYR A 564 -22.26 -4.78 -52.65
N ARG A 565 -21.95 -3.44 -52.61
CA ARG A 565 -21.36 -2.45 -53.60
C ARG A 565 -22.39 -1.88 -54.61
N LEU A 566 -22.74 -0.57 -54.58
CA LEU A 566 -22.29 0.60 -55.42
C LEU A 566 -23.55 1.37 -55.91
N PRO A 567 -23.52 2.57 -56.56
CA PRO A 567 -22.44 3.55 -56.83
C PRO A 567 -22.82 5.03 -56.48
N GLY A 568 -21.89 5.97 -56.71
CA GLY A 568 -22.13 7.42 -56.58
C GLY A 568 -22.57 8.13 -57.86
N LYS A 569 -22.97 9.40 -57.71
CA LYS A 569 -22.95 10.46 -58.75
C LYS A 569 -22.87 11.85 -58.12
N SER A 570 -22.20 12.74 -58.82
CA SER A 570 -21.81 14.11 -58.47
C SER A 570 -22.86 15.16 -58.85
N SER A 571 -22.88 16.29 -58.13
CA SER A 571 -22.92 17.63 -58.74
C SER A 571 -22.50 18.71 -57.73
N THR A 572 -21.88 19.74 -58.30
CA THR A 572 -21.12 20.88 -57.77
C THR A 572 -21.96 21.98 -57.13
N THR A 573 -21.42 22.66 -56.09
CA THR A 573 -21.40 24.14 -56.01
C THR A 573 -20.40 24.64 -54.95
N ARG A 574 -19.94 25.87 -55.18
CA ARG A 574 -18.69 26.52 -54.75
C ARG A 574 -18.72 27.13 -53.34
N HIS A 575 -17.51 27.16 -52.76
CA HIS A 575 -16.88 28.23 -51.94
C HIS A 575 -17.41 28.50 -50.53
N GLY A 576 -16.55 28.21 -49.54
CA GLY A 576 -16.72 28.64 -48.15
C GLY A 576 -15.87 27.85 -47.14
N VAL A 577 -14.62 27.53 -47.46
CA VAL A 577 -13.70 26.88 -46.50
C VAL A 577 -12.41 27.68 -46.42
N THR A 578 -12.34 28.63 -45.50
CA THR A 578 -11.12 29.00 -44.75
C THR A 578 -11.49 30.02 -43.67
N VAL A 579 -10.66 30.09 -42.61
CA VAL A 579 -10.51 31.18 -41.60
C VAL A 579 -10.77 30.79 -40.12
N TYR A 580 -11.71 29.90 -39.75
CA TYR A 580 -11.96 29.68 -38.30
C TYR A 580 -11.04 28.69 -37.58
N ARG A 581 -10.27 27.85 -38.30
CA ARG A 581 -9.36 26.86 -37.67
C ARG A 581 -7.93 27.37 -37.50
N GLN A 582 -7.48 28.32 -38.33
CA GLN A 582 -6.09 28.81 -38.32
C GLN A 582 -5.86 29.96 -37.32
N ARG A 583 -6.90 30.68 -36.90
CA ARG A 583 -6.81 31.79 -35.93
C ARG A 583 -6.65 31.32 -34.48
N ARG A 584 -7.03 30.07 -34.17
CA ARG A 584 -6.93 29.50 -32.82
C ARG A 584 -5.56 28.86 -32.56
N ASP A 585 -4.91 28.31 -33.59
CA ASP A 585 -3.54 27.77 -33.50
C ASP A 585 -2.49 28.91 -33.45
N HIS A 586 -2.67 30.02 -34.20
CA HIS A 586 -1.74 31.16 -34.16
C HIS A 586 -1.72 31.94 -32.82
N GLY A 587 -2.83 31.96 -32.06
CA GLY A 587 -2.90 32.62 -30.75
C GLY A 587 -2.17 31.83 -29.66
N LEU A 588 -2.34 30.49 -29.65
CA LEU A 588 -1.64 29.58 -28.74
C LEU A 588 -0.13 29.54 -28.99
N ASP A 589 0.30 29.60 -30.25
CA ASP A 589 1.73 29.67 -30.59
C ASP A 589 2.36 31.01 -30.17
N HIS A 590 1.61 32.12 -30.24
CA HIS A 590 2.10 33.43 -29.78
C HIS A 590 2.20 33.51 -28.24
N GLU A 591 1.17 33.05 -27.51
CA GLU A 591 1.21 32.97 -26.03
C GLU A 591 2.34 32.05 -25.55
N MET A 592 2.56 30.91 -26.22
CA MET A 592 3.63 29.99 -25.87
C MET A 592 5.03 30.52 -26.21
N SER A 593 5.14 31.39 -27.23
CA SER A 593 6.39 32.10 -27.55
C SER A 593 6.76 33.14 -26.48
N GLN A 594 5.77 33.90 -25.98
CA GLN A 594 5.96 34.85 -24.88
C GLN A 594 6.23 34.14 -23.55
N TYR A 595 5.55 33.04 -23.26
CA TYR A 595 5.77 32.25 -22.06
C TYR A 595 7.21 31.73 -21.92
N ARG A 596 7.88 31.41 -23.04
CA ARG A 596 9.28 30.95 -23.05
C ARG A 596 10.29 32.07 -22.74
N LEU A 597 9.90 33.34 -22.84
CA LEU A 597 10.74 34.48 -22.45
C LEU A 597 10.85 34.61 -20.93
N MET A 598 9.92 34.03 -20.17
CA MET A 598 9.95 34.06 -18.71
C MET A 598 10.83 32.92 -18.15
N PRO A 599 11.54 33.16 -17.03
CA PRO A 599 12.20 32.09 -16.28
C PRO A 599 11.22 31.03 -15.83
N ARG A 600 11.67 29.78 -15.73
CA ARG A 600 10.84 28.72 -15.15
C ARG A 600 10.58 29.04 -13.68
N VAL A 601 9.31 29.00 -13.29
CA VAL A 601 8.88 29.17 -11.89
C VAL A 601 9.53 28.13 -10.99
N PHE A 602 9.51 26.85 -11.37
CA PHE A 602 10.11 25.74 -10.61
C PHE A 602 11.34 25.18 -11.34
N HIS A 603 12.48 25.07 -10.65
CA HIS A 603 13.68 24.41 -11.15
C HIS A 603 14.44 23.73 -10.01
N PHE A 604 14.52 22.39 -10.05
CA PHE A 604 15.11 21.55 -9.01
C PHE A 604 16.18 20.63 -9.63
N ASP A 605 17.38 20.66 -9.05
CA ASP A 605 18.46 19.71 -9.29
C ASP A 605 18.07 18.30 -8.81
N ASP A 606 18.77 17.27 -9.30
CA ASP A 606 18.52 15.90 -8.88
C ASP A 606 18.89 15.72 -7.39
N TYR A 607 17.86 15.61 -6.56
CA TYR A 607 17.97 15.46 -5.12
C TYR A 607 18.76 14.20 -4.72
N ASP A 608 18.57 13.10 -5.46
CA ASP A 608 19.22 11.83 -5.16
C ASP A 608 20.69 11.83 -5.53
N GLU A 609 21.02 12.41 -6.67
CA GLU A 609 22.42 12.60 -7.11
C GLU A 609 23.17 13.47 -6.09
N CYS A 610 22.56 14.58 -5.68
CA CYS A 610 23.17 15.50 -4.72
C CYS A 610 23.51 14.85 -3.37
N LEU A 611 22.60 14.03 -2.82
CA LEU A 611 22.73 13.50 -1.45
C LEU A 611 23.27 12.05 -1.37
N ARG A 612 23.52 11.36 -2.49
CA ARG A 612 24.03 9.96 -2.50
C ARG A 612 25.49 9.79 -2.86
N ASP A 613 26.18 10.85 -3.28
CA ASP A 613 27.63 10.77 -3.45
C ASP A 613 28.34 10.54 -2.11
N ASP A 614 29.57 10.00 -2.23
CA ASP A 614 30.38 9.44 -1.16
C ASP A 614 30.10 10.10 0.21
N PRO A 615 29.60 9.36 1.22
CA PRO A 615 29.31 9.92 2.55
C PRO A 615 30.55 10.50 3.26
N SER A 616 31.75 10.32 2.69
CA SER A 616 32.98 11.00 3.11
C SER A 616 33.04 12.49 2.69
N VAL A 617 32.36 12.89 1.61
CA VAL A 617 32.28 14.26 1.09
C VAL A 617 30.94 14.87 1.51
N PRO A 618 30.92 15.89 2.39
CA PRO A 618 29.68 16.52 2.82
C PRO A 618 29.04 17.25 1.64
N ASN A 619 27.83 16.85 1.26
CA ASN A 619 27.03 17.53 0.24
C ASN A 619 25.69 17.99 0.83
N VAL A 620 25.16 19.09 0.31
CA VAL A 620 23.98 19.78 0.85
C VAL A 620 23.05 20.15 -0.31
N TYR A 621 21.78 19.83 -0.17
CA TYR A 621 20.72 20.23 -1.09
C TYR A 621 19.87 21.33 -0.44
N CYS A 622 19.71 22.48 -1.09
CA CYS A 622 18.98 23.62 -0.54
C CYS A 622 17.82 24.06 -1.41
N MET A 623 16.69 24.34 -0.78
CA MET A 623 15.55 25.02 -1.39
C MET A 623 15.68 26.53 -1.16
N VAL A 624 15.72 27.29 -2.25
CA VAL A 624 16.00 28.73 -2.29
C VAL A 624 14.85 29.43 -3.02
N LYS A 625 14.33 30.50 -2.42
CA LYS A 625 13.37 31.41 -3.03
C LYS A 625 14.13 32.52 -3.74
N ALA A 626 13.75 32.83 -4.98
CA ALA A 626 14.31 33.93 -5.74
C ALA A 626 13.19 34.86 -6.21
N VAL A 627 13.30 36.14 -5.87
CA VAL A 627 12.35 37.20 -6.23
C VAL A 627 13.00 38.14 -7.23
N VAL A 628 12.49 38.15 -8.46
CA VAL A 628 13.05 38.94 -9.57
C VAL A 628 12.91 40.43 -9.29
N GLN A 629 14.00 41.17 -9.46
CA GLN A 629 14.03 42.62 -9.32
C GLN A 629 13.30 43.28 -10.51
N PRO A 630 12.40 44.24 -10.26
CA PRO A 630 11.73 44.98 -11.32
C PRO A 630 12.70 45.71 -12.25
N ASN A 631 12.55 45.52 -13.57
CA ASN A 631 13.37 46.20 -14.58
C ASN A 631 12.57 46.47 -15.86
N THR A 632 11.95 47.64 -15.97
CA THR A 632 11.10 48.04 -17.11
C THR A 632 11.82 48.06 -18.46
N SER A 633 13.15 48.13 -18.45
CA SER A 633 13.97 48.07 -19.66
C SER A 633 14.16 46.64 -20.20
N SER A 634 13.88 45.61 -19.39
CA SER A 634 14.00 44.21 -19.81
C SER A 634 12.70 43.73 -20.48
N PRO A 635 12.77 43.17 -21.72
CA PRO A 635 11.60 42.61 -22.37
C PRO A 635 11.02 41.41 -21.60
N ALA A 636 11.86 40.65 -20.89
CA ALA A 636 11.41 39.52 -20.08
C ALA A 636 10.62 40.01 -18.85
N TRP A 637 11.04 41.11 -18.21
CA TRP A 637 10.32 41.68 -17.07
C TRP A 637 8.93 42.22 -17.47
N ASN A 638 8.83 42.89 -18.62
CA ASN A 638 7.55 43.43 -19.08
C ASN A 638 6.51 42.30 -19.29
N VAL A 639 6.94 41.17 -19.84
CA VAL A 639 6.09 39.98 -19.95
C VAL A 639 5.75 39.41 -18.57
N ILE A 640 6.72 39.30 -17.65
CA ILE A 640 6.47 38.83 -16.27
C ILE A 640 5.43 39.71 -15.58
N ALA A 641 5.57 41.03 -15.66
CA ALA A 641 4.68 42.00 -15.03
C ALA A 641 3.26 41.94 -15.62
N GLU A 642 3.15 41.81 -16.94
CA GLU A 642 1.87 41.66 -17.63
C GLU A 642 1.17 40.35 -17.27
N PHE A 643 1.87 39.20 -17.38
CA PHE A 643 1.29 37.88 -17.09
C PHE A 643 0.91 37.73 -15.61
N SER A 644 1.78 38.19 -14.70
CA SER A 644 1.57 38.07 -13.25
C SER A 644 0.51 39.03 -12.71
N SER A 645 0.09 40.04 -13.48
CA SER A 645 -0.99 40.97 -13.08
C SER A 645 -2.33 40.26 -12.90
N ASN A 646 -2.60 39.21 -13.67
CA ASN A 646 -3.81 38.39 -13.55
C ASN A 646 -3.59 37.22 -12.58
N TRP A 647 -3.53 37.56 -11.29
CA TRP A 647 -3.31 36.62 -10.18
C TRP A 647 -4.38 35.51 -10.07
N LYS A 648 -5.59 35.72 -10.65
CA LYS A 648 -6.66 34.70 -10.62
C LYS A 648 -6.32 33.50 -11.49
N GLN A 649 -5.63 33.71 -12.61
CA GLN A 649 -5.38 32.67 -13.63
C GLN A 649 -3.91 32.26 -13.74
N HIS A 650 -2.97 33.16 -13.44
CA HIS A 650 -1.54 32.92 -13.58
C HIS A 650 -0.82 32.91 -12.23
N LEU A 651 0.26 32.12 -12.15
CA LEU A 651 1.19 32.19 -11.04
C LEU A 651 2.00 33.49 -11.12
N ASN A 652 2.50 33.97 -9.97
CA ASN A 652 3.44 35.09 -9.99
C ASN A 652 4.80 34.61 -10.52
N HIS A 653 5.14 35.01 -11.74
CA HIS A 653 6.38 34.63 -12.44
C HIS A 653 7.61 35.42 -11.96
N ALA A 654 7.43 36.45 -11.13
CA ALA A 654 8.53 37.11 -10.43
C ALA A 654 9.01 36.31 -9.20
N HIS A 655 8.22 35.34 -8.71
CA HIS A 655 8.55 34.49 -7.57
C HIS A 655 8.93 33.07 -8.01
N LEU A 656 10.23 32.77 -7.90
CA LEU A 656 10.87 31.58 -8.43
C LEU A 656 11.31 30.63 -7.30
N ASP A 657 11.04 29.34 -7.46
CA ASP A 657 11.48 28.27 -6.57
C ASP A 657 12.69 27.55 -7.19
N ARG A 658 13.80 27.48 -6.44
CA ARG A 658 15.04 26.82 -6.84
C ARG A 658 15.41 25.75 -5.83
N GLY A 659 15.75 24.55 -6.29
CA GLY A 659 16.25 23.45 -5.47
C GLY A 659 17.62 23.11 -6.00
N LEU A 660 18.67 23.47 -5.28
CA LEU A 660 20.03 23.47 -5.81
C LEU A 660 20.94 22.57 -4.99
N CYS A 661 21.82 21.85 -5.67
CA CYS A 661 22.90 21.14 -5.03
C CYS A 661 24.10 22.07 -4.81
N LEU A 662 24.65 22.07 -3.59
CA LEU A 662 25.79 22.91 -3.24
C LEU A 662 27.02 22.60 -4.11
N SER A 663 27.32 21.33 -4.35
CA SER A 663 28.46 20.92 -5.20
C SER A 663 28.37 21.50 -6.61
N GLY A 664 27.20 21.41 -7.25
CA GLY A 664 26.97 21.94 -8.59
C GLY A 664 27.14 23.47 -8.66
N CYS A 665 26.66 24.18 -7.64
CA CYS A 665 26.85 25.63 -7.51
C CYS A 665 28.34 26.01 -7.40
N ILE A 666 29.12 25.25 -6.61
CA ILE A 666 30.56 25.49 -6.41
C ILE A 666 31.33 25.21 -7.72
N GLU A 667 31.03 24.09 -8.39
CA GLU A 667 31.67 23.74 -9.67
C GLU A 667 31.44 24.81 -10.73
N MET A 668 30.21 25.32 -10.85
CA MET A 668 29.88 26.37 -11.80
C MET A 668 30.66 27.66 -11.50
N LEU A 669 30.76 28.08 -10.24
CA LEU A 669 31.52 29.27 -9.88
C LEU A 669 33.03 29.10 -10.12
N ALA A 670 33.57 27.91 -9.85
CA ALA A 670 34.96 27.59 -10.14
C ALA A 670 35.27 27.60 -11.65
N GLU A 671 34.33 27.19 -12.50
CA GLU A 671 34.47 27.32 -13.96
C GLU A 671 34.48 28.78 -14.42
N LEU A 672 33.70 29.66 -13.79
CA LEU A 672 33.67 31.08 -14.10
C LEU A 672 34.96 31.80 -13.69
N GLU A 673 35.55 31.41 -12.55
CA GLU A 673 36.87 31.89 -12.15
C GLU A 673 37.95 31.45 -13.14
N ARG A 674 37.89 30.21 -13.66
CA ARG A 674 38.78 29.76 -14.75
C ARG A 674 38.54 30.48 -16.09
N ALA A 675 37.35 31.05 -16.29
CA ALA A 675 36.98 31.81 -17.48
C ALA A 675 37.32 33.31 -17.39
N ASN A 676 38.14 33.74 -16.41
CA ASN A 676 38.58 35.13 -16.17
C ASN A 676 37.44 36.13 -15.85
N VAL A 677 36.31 35.68 -15.27
CA VAL A 677 35.31 36.60 -14.71
C VAL A 677 35.90 37.29 -13.48
N THR A 678 35.82 38.62 -13.40
CA THR A 678 36.42 39.37 -12.29
C THR A 678 35.62 39.17 -10.99
N GLU A 679 36.30 39.18 -9.84
CA GLU A 679 35.63 39.05 -8.53
C GLU A 679 34.59 40.16 -8.30
N GLN A 680 34.80 41.33 -8.90
CA GLN A 680 33.89 42.46 -8.86
C GLN A 680 32.60 42.21 -9.66
N GLU A 681 32.67 41.51 -10.79
CA GLU A 681 31.50 41.05 -11.55
C GLU A 681 30.71 39.98 -10.76
N LEU A 682 31.39 39.04 -10.11
CA LEU A 682 30.76 38.03 -9.25
C LEU A 682 30.04 38.63 -8.04
N ARG A 683 30.61 39.68 -7.41
CA ARG A 683 29.94 40.41 -6.32
C ARG A 683 28.74 41.21 -6.82
N SER A 684 28.76 41.71 -8.06
CA SER A 684 27.64 42.44 -8.66
C SER A 684 26.38 41.60 -8.92
N LEU A 685 26.51 40.26 -8.85
CA LEU A 685 25.40 39.32 -8.95
C LEU A 685 24.59 39.21 -7.65
N ILE A 686 25.06 39.76 -6.54
CA ILE A 686 24.31 39.77 -5.27
C ILE A 686 23.38 40.99 -5.26
N VAL A 687 22.08 40.75 -5.15
CA VAL A 687 21.06 41.80 -5.09
C VAL A 687 20.67 42.04 -3.62
N PRO A 688 20.72 43.28 -3.10
CA PRO A 688 20.26 43.58 -1.75
C PRO A 688 18.74 43.43 -1.66
N LYS A 689 18.24 43.14 -0.45
CA LYS A 689 16.80 43.03 -0.20
C LYS A 689 16.10 44.35 -0.53
N PHE A 690 15.08 44.28 -1.38
CA PHE A 690 14.21 45.41 -1.74
C PHE A 690 12.81 45.21 -1.16
N GLU A 691 11.92 46.20 -1.32
CA GLU A 691 10.54 46.13 -0.84
C GLU A 691 9.74 45.12 -1.68
N ILE A 692 9.25 44.06 -1.02
CA ILE A 692 8.45 43.00 -1.64
C ILE A 692 7.07 43.01 -0.98
N ASP A 693 6.03 43.24 -1.77
CA ASP A 693 4.64 43.47 -1.37
C ASP A 693 3.80 42.18 -1.23
N PHE A 694 4.38 41.02 -1.55
CA PHE A 694 3.73 39.71 -1.43
C PHE A 694 4.54 38.71 -0.57
N PRO A 695 3.88 37.72 0.05
CA PRO A 695 4.59 36.68 0.79
C PRO A 695 5.45 35.82 -0.16
N TYR A 696 6.76 35.82 0.05
CA TYR A 696 7.72 35.06 -0.77
C TYR A 696 8.43 33.93 0.00
N ILE A 697 8.46 33.97 1.33
CA ILE A 697 9.07 32.93 2.17
C ILE A 697 8.13 32.55 3.33
N ILE A 698 8.19 31.29 3.76
CA ILE A 698 7.49 30.82 4.97
C ILE A 698 8.09 31.51 6.20
N LYS A 699 7.27 31.80 7.23
CA LYS A 699 7.69 32.53 8.44
C LYS A 699 8.98 31.96 9.04
N ASN A 700 9.86 32.86 9.49
CA ASN A 700 11.16 32.50 10.05
C ASN A 700 11.01 31.64 11.32
N GLY A 701 11.89 30.65 11.51
CA GLY A 701 11.83 29.68 12.62
C GLY A 701 10.92 28.46 12.38
N THR A 702 10.32 28.32 11.19
CA THR A 702 9.48 27.14 10.86
C THR A 702 10.30 25.89 10.57
N PHE A 703 11.47 26.05 9.95
CA PHE A 703 12.41 25.00 9.56
C PHE A 703 13.68 25.10 10.44
N ARG A 704 14.32 23.96 10.70
CA ARG A 704 15.51 23.86 11.56
C ARG A 704 16.79 24.16 10.81
N ASP A 705 17.81 24.62 11.54
CA ASP A 705 19.19 24.83 11.07
C ASP A 705 19.35 25.79 9.88
N VAL A 706 18.27 26.44 9.45
CA VAL A 706 18.25 27.31 8.26
C VAL A 706 19.19 28.50 8.44
N ASP A 707 19.30 29.07 9.63
CA ASP A 707 20.17 30.21 9.88
C ASP A 707 21.65 29.86 9.75
N THR A 708 22.03 28.60 10.01
CA THR A 708 23.39 28.10 9.75
C THR A 708 23.64 27.96 8.25
N TYR A 709 22.68 27.39 7.51
CA TYR A 709 22.78 27.29 6.05
C TYR A 709 22.79 28.67 5.36
N ARG A 710 21.99 29.63 5.83
CA ARG A 710 21.96 31.01 5.33
C ARG A 710 23.29 31.71 5.52
N ARG A 711 23.90 31.61 6.70
CA ARG A 711 25.23 32.19 6.97
C ARG A 711 26.33 31.63 6.07
N ASN A 712 26.28 30.33 5.77
CA ASN A 712 27.35 29.66 5.04
C ASN A 712 27.18 29.71 3.51
N TYR A 713 25.94 29.70 3.00
CA TYR A 713 25.68 29.42 1.58
C TYR A 713 24.81 30.46 0.85
N SER A 714 24.23 31.46 1.53
CA SER A 714 23.35 32.43 0.87
C SER A 714 24.02 33.19 -0.27
N GLU A 715 25.26 33.67 -0.08
CA GLU A 715 25.99 34.39 -1.13
C GLU A 715 26.33 33.50 -2.34
N LEU A 716 26.71 32.24 -2.09
CA LEU A 716 27.02 31.25 -3.13
C LEU A 716 25.80 31.02 -4.04
N PHE A 717 24.66 30.69 -3.44
CA PHE A 717 23.44 30.45 -4.21
C PHE A 717 22.93 31.72 -4.91
N ALA A 718 23.08 32.90 -4.30
CA ALA A 718 22.75 34.17 -4.95
C ALA A 718 23.54 34.37 -6.25
N LYS A 719 24.87 34.16 -6.21
CA LYS A 719 25.73 34.26 -7.39
C LYS A 719 25.32 33.27 -8.48
N CYS A 720 25.10 32.01 -8.10
CA CYS A 720 24.72 30.96 -9.05
C CYS A 720 23.39 31.25 -9.76
N ILE A 721 22.35 31.59 -9.00
CA ILE A 721 21.02 31.87 -9.54
C ILE A 721 21.05 33.13 -10.42
N ASN A 722 21.69 34.20 -9.97
CA ASN A 722 21.72 35.45 -10.71
C ASN A 722 22.62 35.40 -11.94
N TYR A 723 23.66 34.58 -11.95
CA TYR A 723 24.44 34.34 -13.15
C TYR A 723 23.59 33.73 -14.26
N GLU A 724 22.81 32.67 -13.96
CA GLU A 724 21.90 32.05 -14.93
C GLU A 724 20.83 33.03 -15.41
N LEU A 725 20.20 33.76 -14.47
CA LEU A 725 19.15 34.73 -14.79
C LEU A 725 19.66 35.88 -15.66
N GLN A 726 20.87 36.38 -15.38
CA GLN A 726 21.46 37.48 -16.13
C GLN A 726 21.88 37.03 -17.54
N GLN A 727 22.52 35.86 -17.68
CA GLN A 727 22.96 35.34 -18.96
C GLN A 727 21.80 34.99 -19.91
N LYS A 728 20.75 34.36 -19.38
CA LYS A 728 19.67 33.80 -20.20
C LYS A 728 18.48 34.73 -20.40
N TYR A 729 18.23 35.61 -19.42
CA TYR A 729 17.03 36.46 -19.40
C TYR A 729 17.33 37.94 -19.19
N GLY A 730 18.58 38.34 -18.90
CA GLY A 730 18.92 39.72 -18.57
C GLY A 730 18.25 40.22 -17.29
N LEU A 731 17.96 39.32 -16.34
CA LEU A 731 17.26 39.61 -15.09
C LEU A 731 18.18 39.34 -13.88
N ARG A 732 17.84 39.97 -12.75
CA ARG A 732 18.47 39.72 -11.44
C ARG A 732 17.38 39.51 -10.38
N ALA A 733 17.70 38.82 -9.30
CA ALA A 733 16.76 38.45 -8.26
C ALA A 733 17.40 38.52 -6.87
N TYR A 734 16.60 38.92 -5.87
CA TYR A 734 16.93 38.70 -4.46
C TYR A 734 16.71 37.22 -4.13
N THR A 735 17.65 36.58 -3.42
CA THR A 735 17.56 35.16 -3.07
C THR A 735 17.57 34.94 -1.57
N GLU A 736 16.80 33.96 -1.09
CA GLU A 736 16.75 33.59 0.32
C GLU A 736 16.56 32.08 0.48
N ILE A 737 17.37 31.44 1.33
CA ILE A 737 17.27 30.00 1.59
C ILE A 737 16.03 29.73 2.47
N GLU A 738 15.18 28.80 2.02
CA GLU A 738 14.00 28.33 2.75
C GLU A 738 14.34 27.17 3.69
N TYR A 739 15.05 26.15 3.21
CA TYR A 739 15.59 25.04 4.02
C TYR A 739 16.64 24.23 3.25
N CYS A 740 17.41 23.38 3.93
CA CYS A 740 18.39 22.47 3.32
C CYS A 740 18.38 21.06 3.94
N ASP A 741 18.95 20.09 3.23
CA ASP A 741 19.16 18.70 3.64
C ASP A 741 20.62 18.28 3.36
N SER A 742 21.17 17.32 4.12
CA SER A 742 22.58 16.91 4.03
C SER A 742 22.78 15.39 4.11
N ASN A 743 23.76 14.88 3.37
CA ASN A 743 24.11 13.46 3.31
C ASN A 743 24.77 12.91 4.61
N ARG A 744 25.11 13.76 5.57
CA ARG A 744 25.81 13.37 6.82
C ARG A 744 24.89 12.81 7.91
N GLU A 745 23.60 12.61 7.67
CA GLU A 745 22.71 11.99 8.65
C GLU A 745 22.98 10.48 8.80
N SER A 746 23.74 10.11 9.84
CA SER A 746 23.83 8.72 10.30
C SER A 746 22.52 8.29 10.96
N TYR A 747 21.70 7.52 10.23
CA TYR A 747 20.56 6.83 10.82
C TYR A 747 21.00 5.95 12.01
N PRO A 748 20.37 6.06 13.19
CA PRO A 748 20.60 5.11 14.28
C PRO A 748 20.20 3.70 13.83
N ILE A 749 20.73 2.67 14.49
CA ILE A 749 20.44 1.25 14.21
C ILE A 749 18.91 1.02 14.19
N ALA A 750 18.15 1.69 15.05
CA ALA A 750 16.68 1.67 15.06
C ALA A 750 16.03 2.19 13.77
N GLY A 751 16.57 3.27 13.18
CA GLY A 751 16.12 3.79 11.89
C GLY A 751 16.40 2.81 10.75
N ARG A 752 17.57 2.15 10.74
CA ARG A 752 17.89 1.11 9.75
C ARG A 752 16.99 -0.12 9.88
N VAL A 753 16.59 -0.48 11.10
CA VAL A 753 15.61 -1.54 11.36
C VAL A 753 14.23 -1.15 10.84
N LEU A 754 13.72 0.05 11.15
CA LEU A 754 12.42 0.51 10.66
C LEU A 754 12.36 0.63 9.13
N VAL A 755 13.41 1.18 8.51
CA VAL A 755 13.51 1.28 7.05
C VAL A 755 13.62 -0.10 6.38
N SER A 756 14.08 -1.13 7.09
CA SER A 756 14.06 -2.51 6.57
C SER A 756 12.63 -3.03 6.33
N PHE A 757 11.64 -2.51 7.06
CA PHE A 757 10.22 -2.80 6.86
C PHE A 757 9.54 -1.86 5.84
N SER A 758 10.27 -0.93 5.22
CA SER A 758 9.71 -0.03 4.20
C SER A 758 9.28 -0.80 2.95
N ILE A 759 7.96 -0.82 2.69
CA ILE A 759 7.35 -1.48 1.53
C ILE A 759 7.89 -0.90 0.22
N ILE A 760 8.03 0.44 0.13
CA ILE A 760 8.51 1.12 -1.07
C ILE A 760 9.95 0.69 -1.39
N ARG A 761 10.83 0.67 -0.38
CA ARG A 761 12.22 0.26 -0.57
C ARG A 761 12.34 -1.22 -0.94
N ASN A 762 11.52 -2.06 -0.31
CA ASN A 762 11.48 -3.49 -0.61
C ASN A 762 10.89 -3.77 -2.01
N TRP A 763 9.92 -2.97 -2.46
CA TRP A 763 9.40 -3.02 -3.84
C TRP A 763 10.49 -2.65 -4.84
N TYR A 764 11.21 -1.56 -4.62
CA TYR A 764 12.33 -1.18 -5.47
C TYR A 764 13.41 -2.27 -5.54
N ARG A 765 13.78 -2.88 -4.40
CA ARG A 765 14.72 -4.02 -4.37
C ARG A 765 14.19 -5.22 -5.17
N LEU A 766 12.89 -5.53 -5.06
CA LEU A 766 12.25 -6.61 -5.79
C LEU A 766 12.24 -6.37 -7.31
N THR A 767 12.08 -5.12 -7.76
CA THR A 767 12.05 -4.75 -9.19
C THR A 767 13.42 -4.41 -9.77
N SER A 768 14.43 -4.15 -8.93
CA SER A 768 15.79 -3.79 -9.38
C SER A 768 16.49 -4.90 -10.18
N ARG A 769 17.39 -4.50 -11.08
CA ARG A 769 18.30 -5.42 -11.80
C ARG A 769 19.67 -5.39 -11.12
N GLY A 770 20.28 -6.56 -10.94
CA GLY A 770 21.69 -6.64 -10.55
C GLY A 770 22.57 -6.62 -11.79
N ASP A 771 23.60 -5.77 -11.80
CA ASP A 771 24.46 -5.55 -12.98
C ASP A 771 25.73 -6.43 -13.02
N ASP A 772 26.00 -7.17 -11.94
CA ASP A 772 27.15 -8.06 -11.82
C ASP A 772 27.23 -9.10 -12.95
N SER A 773 28.45 -9.42 -13.39
CA SER A 773 28.71 -10.42 -14.44
C SER A 773 28.14 -11.80 -14.07
N LEU A 774 28.27 -12.20 -12.80
CA LEU A 774 27.68 -13.41 -12.24
C LEU A 774 26.15 -13.35 -12.31
N SER A 775 25.54 -12.25 -11.86
CA SER A 775 24.08 -12.03 -11.91
C SER A 775 23.55 -12.16 -13.33
N ARG A 776 24.25 -11.59 -14.33
CA ARG A 776 23.90 -11.68 -15.75
C ARG A 776 23.92 -13.11 -16.30
N SER A 777 24.84 -13.96 -15.82
CA SER A 777 25.00 -15.35 -16.28
C SER A 777 23.93 -16.30 -15.73
N ILE A 778 23.32 -15.98 -14.59
CA ILE A 778 22.34 -16.83 -13.89
C ILE A 778 20.88 -16.36 -14.02
N ARG A 779 20.59 -15.30 -14.80
CA ARG A 779 19.24 -14.72 -14.93
C ARG A 779 18.16 -15.71 -15.40
N TYR A 780 18.53 -16.65 -16.26
CA TYR A 780 17.62 -17.68 -16.78
C TYR A 780 16.99 -18.53 -15.66
N ILE A 781 17.67 -18.67 -14.51
CA ILE A 781 17.19 -19.44 -13.35
C ILE A 781 15.84 -18.92 -12.87
N HIS A 782 15.61 -17.59 -12.93
CA HIS A 782 14.33 -17.02 -12.50
C HIS A 782 13.16 -17.47 -13.39
N ALA A 783 13.37 -17.56 -14.70
CA ALA A 783 12.38 -18.11 -15.63
C ALA A 783 12.16 -19.61 -15.41
N VAL A 784 13.24 -20.37 -15.20
CA VAL A 784 13.16 -21.81 -14.89
C VAL A 784 12.36 -22.04 -13.60
N ARG A 785 12.61 -21.29 -12.53
CA ARG A 785 11.84 -21.38 -11.27
C ARG A 785 10.34 -21.16 -11.48
N PHE A 786 9.99 -20.16 -12.28
CA PHE A 786 8.58 -19.89 -12.61
C PHE A 786 7.92 -21.04 -13.38
N ILE A 787 8.59 -21.57 -14.42
CA ILE A 787 8.05 -22.67 -15.25
C ILE A 787 7.88 -23.95 -14.42
N ILE A 788 8.88 -24.31 -13.62
CA ILE A 788 8.82 -25.48 -12.73
C ILE A 788 7.69 -25.31 -11.71
N PHE A 789 7.54 -24.12 -11.13
CA PHE A 789 6.43 -23.85 -10.22
C PHE A 789 5.07 -23.92 -10.91
N LEU A 790 4.94 -23.46 -12.15
CA LEU A 790 3.72 -23.62 -12.96
C LEU A 790 3.34 -25.09 -13.13
N MET A 791 4.32 -25.95 -13.44
CA MET A 791 4.11 -27.39 -13.55
C MET A 791 3.66 -28.02 -12.23
N ILE A 792 4.28 -27.65 -11.10
CA ILE A 792 3.88 -28.11 -9.76
C ILE A 792 2.45 -27.65 -9.45
N ASN A 793 2.11 -26.39 -9.73
CA ASN A 793 0.77 -25.87 -9.50
C ASN A 793 -0.28 -26.64 -10.32
N MET A 794 0.01 -26.92 -11.59
CA MET A 794 -0.85 -27.74 -12.44
C MET A 794 -1.04 -29.15 -11.86
N GLY A 795 0.06 -29.82 -11.47
CA GLY A 795 0.01 -31.14 -10.86
C GLY A 795 -0.80 -31.18 -9.56
N HIS A 796 -0.60 -30.21 -8.66
CA HIS A 796 -1.36 -30.14 -7.41
C HIS A 796 -2.84 -29.83 -7.63
N ASN A 797 -3.21 -29.00 -8.62
CA ASN A 797 -4.63 -28.80 -8.96
C ASN A 797 -5.30 -30.09 -9.45
N ILE A 798 -4.56 -30.92 -10.20
CA ILE A 798 -5.04 -32.23 -10.67
C ILE A 798 -5.14 -33.22 -9.52
N LEU A 799 -4.10 -33.35 -8.68
CA LEU A 799 -4.09 -34.27 -7.53
C LEU A 799 -5.19 -33.95 -6.52
N TYR A 800 -5.48 -32.66 -6.27
CA TYR A 800 -6.50 -32.25 -5.30
C TYR A 800 -7.92 -32.15 -5.88
N ALA A 801 -8.09 -32.35 -7.18
CA ALA A 801 -9.41 -32.36 -7.79
C ALA A 801 -10.18 -33.63 -7.37
N GLN A 802 -11.38 -33.44 -6.81
CA GLN A 802 -12.25 -34.53 -6.40
C GLN A 802 -13.30 -34.77 -7.49
N PRO A 803 -13.15 -35.82 -8.33
CA PRO A 803 -14.04 -36.08 -9.44
C PRO A 803 -15.39 -36.61 -8.96
N ARG A 804 -16.38 -36.57 -9.84
CA ARG A 804 -17.71 -37.16 -9.58
C ARG A 804 -17.71 -38.68 -9.50
N THR A 805 -16.81 -39.34 -10.21
CA THR A 805 -16.77 -40.81 -10.35
C THR A 805 -15.32 -41.29 -10.33
N ALA A 806 -15.04 -42.38 -9.61
CA ALA A 806 -13.71 -43.00 -9.51
C ALA A 806 -13.14 -43.39 -10.89
N MET A 807 -13.98 -43.96 -11.76
CA MET A 807 -13.66 -44.35 -13.13
C MET A 807 -12.94 -43.26 -13.95
N ILE A 808 -13.24 -41.98 -13.71
CA ILE A 808 -12.62 -40.87 -14.45
C ILE A 808 -11.13 -40.75 -14.09
N ILE A 809 -10.78 -40.89 -12.81
CA ILE A 809 -9.39 -40.89 -12.38
C ILE A 809 -8.69 -42.15 -12.85
N GLU A 810 -9.29 -43.31 -12.65
CA GLU A 810 -8.71 -44.60 -13.02
C GLU A 810 -8.33 -44.63 -14.51
N ARG A 811 -9.23 -44.17 -15.40
CA ARG A 811 -8.95 -44.03 -16.83
C ARG A 811 -7.81 -43.06 -17.13
N LYS A 812 -7.74 -41.94 -16.42
CA LYS A 812 -6.70 -40.92 -16.62
C LYS A 812 -5.30 -41.47 -16.32
N PHE A 813 -5.14 -42.40 -15.38
CA PHE A 813 -3.85 -43.04 -15.12
C PHE A 813 -3.35 -43.94 -16.27
N TYR A 814 -4.23 -44.36 -17.18
CA TYR A 814 -3.86 -45.07 -18.41
C TYR A 814 -3.62 -44.13 -19.61
N GLU A 815 -3.69 -42.82 -19.43
CA GLU A 815 -3.40 -41.83 -20.48
C GLU A 815 -1.98 -41.25 -20.29
N VAL A 816 -1.21 -41.15 -21.38
CA VAL A 816 0.20 -40.72 -21.35
C VAL A 816 0.35 -39.27 -20.87
N ASP A 817 -0.55 -38.38 -21.29
CA ASP A 817 -0.55 -36.96 -20.91
C ASP A 817 -0.75 -36.77 -19.40
N SER A 818 -1.67 -37.54 -18.81
CA SER A 818 -1.99 -37.52 -17.39
C SER A 818 -0.90 -38.18 -16.55
N MET A 819 -0.29 -39.25 -17.07
CA MET A 819 0.84 -39.92 -16.40
C MET A 819 2.10 -39.05 -16.37
N ILE A 820 2.35 -38.23 -17.40
CA ILE A 820 3.43 -37.23 -17.39
C ILE A 820 3.26 -36.25 -16.21
N VAL A 821 2.02 -35.88 -15.88
CA VAL A 821 1.72 -35.03 -14.73
C VAL A 821 1.80 -35.80 -13.40
N ALA A 822 1.29 -37.04 -13.37
CA ALA A 822 1.30 -37.88 -12.17
C ALA A 822 2.71 -38.28 -11.73
N ASN A 823 3.63 -38.50 -12.69
CA ASN A 823 5.05 -38.77 -12.44
C ASN A 823 5.87 -37.48 -12.21
N GLY A 824 5.26 -36.46 -11.60
CA GLY A 824 5.88 -35.15 -11.39
C GLY A 824 6.98 -35.10 -10.33
N SER A 825 7.36 -36.22 -9.72
CA SER A 825 8.39 -36.27 -8.64
C SER A 825 9.75 -35.75 -9.11
N HIS A 826 10.09 -35.95 -10.38
CA HIS A 826 11.31 -35.42 -10.99
C HIS A 826 11.32 -33.89 -11.08
N VAL A 827 10.16 -33.22 -11.22
CA VAL A 827 10.07 -31.75 -11.35
C VAL A 827 10.69 -31.04 -10.14
N VAL A 828 10.47 -31.56 -8.93
CA VAL A 828 10.99 -30.97 -7.68
C VAL A 828 12.52 -31.04 -7.61
N THR A 829 13.13 -32.06 -8.25
CA THR A 829 14.59 -32.22 -8.26
C THR A 829 15.32 -31.08 -8.97
N THR A 830 14.65 -30.37 -9.90
CA THR A 830 15.21 -29.15 -10.51
C THR A 830 15.53 -28.08 -9.47
N PHE A 831 14.70 -27.92 -8.44
CA PHE A 831 14.98 -26.93 -7.40
C PHE A 831 16.19 -27.30 -6.55
N PHE A 832 16.38 -28.59 -6.22
CA PHE A 832 17.55 -29.07 -5.50
C PHE A 832 18.84 -28.85 -6.32
N LEU A 833 18.78 -29.06 -7.65
CA LEU A 833 19.89 -28.76 -8.55
C LEU A 833 20.24 -27.27 -8.56
N ILE A 834 19.24 -26.38 -8.66
CA ILE A 834 19.44 -24.93 -8.59
C ILE A 834 20.05 -24.53 -7.24
N SER A 835 19.61 -25.16 -6.14
CA SER A 835 20.12 -24.94 -4.78
C SER A 835 21.61 -25.30 -4.69
N ALA A 836 22.02 -26.47 -5.19
CA ALA A 836 23.42 -26.89 -5.25
C ALA A 836 24.29 -25.99 -6.14
N LEU A 837 23.79 -25.61 -7.33
CA LEU A 837 24.49 -24.72 -8.25
C LEU A 837 24.75 -23.35 -7.63
N MET A 838 23.72 -22.74 -7.03
CA MET A 838 23.84 -21.44 -6.37
C MET A 838 24.77 -21.49 -5.16
N LEU A 839 24.76 -22.59 -4.40
CA LEU A 839 25.67 -22.81 -3.28
C LEU A 839 27.13 -22.78 -3.77
N VAL A 840 27.49 -23.63 -4.73
CA VAL A 840 28.88 -23.75 -5.22
C VAL A 840 29.36 -22.45 -5.88
N LEU A 841 28.57 -21.85 -6.76
CA LEU A 841 28.94 -20.61 -7.46
C LEU A 841 29.14 -19.44 -6.47
N THR A 842 28.27 -19.30 -5.48
CA THR A 842 28.37 -18.19 -4.52
C THR A 842 29.50 -18.42 -3.51
N LEU A 843 29.65 -19.65 -3.02
CA LEU A 843 30.65 -20.01 -2.02
C LEU A 843 32.07 -19.90 -2.56
N VAL A 844 32.34 -20.47 -3.74
CA VAL A 844 33.69 -20.44 -4.35
C VAL A 844 34.11 -18.99 -4.65
N ASN A 845 33.23 -18.21 -5.27
CA ASN A 845 33.52 -16.81 -5.57
C ASN A 845 33.78 -15.99 -4.29
N LYS A 846 33.02 -16.24 -3.22
CA LYS A 846 33.20 -15.55 -1.94
C LYS A 846 34.52 -15.92 -1.25
N LEU A 847 34.94 -17.17 -1.34
CA LEU A 847 36.22 -17.63 -0.79
C LEU A 847 37.41 -17.10 -1.59
N GLU A 848 37.29 -17.01 -2.92
CA GLU A 848 38.32 -16.38 -3.76
C GLU A 848 38.47 -14.89 -3.46
N GLN A 849 37.38 -14.17 -3.19
CA GLN A 849 37.42 -12.75 -2.84
C GLN A 849 37.97 -12.49 -1.43
N THR A 850 37.69 -13.37 -0.47
CA THR A 850 38.06 -13.16 0.94
C THR A 850 39.39 -13.78 1.33
N GLY A 851 39.93 -14.72 0.54
CA GLY A 851 41.14 -15.48 0.85
C GLY A 851 41.04 -16.38 2.09
N ARG A 852 39.86 -16.48 2.71
CA ARG A 852 39.62 -17.26 3.94
C ARG A 852 39.34 -18.72 3.62
N LYS A 853 39.64 -19.59 4.59
CA LYS A 853 39.28 -21.02 4.54
C LYS A 853 37.99 -21.23 5.31
N LEU A 854 37.12 -22.09 4.79
CA LEU A 854 35.82 -22.38 5.42
C LEU A 854 36.01 -23.07 6.78
N GLY A 855 35.72 -22.36 7.87
CA GLY A 855 35.74 -22.88 9.24
C GLY A 855 34.38 -23.41 9.70
N LEU A 856 34.36 -24.17 10.80
CA LEU A 856 33.10 -24.69 11.40
C LEU A 856 32.15 -23.55 11.79
N LEU A 857 32.68 -22.47 12.37
CA LEU A 857 31.89 -21.29 12.75
C LEU A 857 31.26 -20.62 11.53
N GLU A 858 31.97 -20.54 10.40
CA GLU A 858 31.43 -19.96 9.17
C GLU A 858 30.31 -20.83 8.58
N ILE A 859 30.45 -22.16 8.64
CA ILE A 859 29.39 -23.10 8.24
C ILE A 859 28.14 -22.89 9.10
N ILE A 860 28.30 -22.79 10.41
CA ILE A 860 27.19 -22.52 11.35
C ILE A 860 26.54 -21.17 11.03
N MET A 861 27.33 -20.11 10.85
CA MET A 861 26.82 -18.77 10.54
C MET A 861 26.07 -18.71 9.19
N ILE A 862 26.57 -19.37 8.16
CA ILE A 862 25.89 -19.47 6.85
C ILE A 862 24.59 -20.29 6.97
N SER A 863 24.59 -21.32 7.81
CA SER A 863 23.40 -22.15 8.06
C SER A 863 22.32 -21.38 8.82
N ILE A 864 22.70 -20.65 9.87
CA ILE A 864 21.82 -19.73 10.62
C ILE A 864 21.28 -18.64 9.70
N ALA A 865 22.15 -18.06 8.85
CA ALA A 865 21.77 -17.08 7.85
C ALA A 865 20.67 -17.60 6.90
N ARG A 866 20.74 -18.87 6.50
CA ARG A 866 19.71 -19.48 5.66
C ARG A 866 18.43 -19.79 6.43
N TYR A 867 18.55 -20.26 7.67
CA TYR A 867 17.43 -20.52 8.56
C TYR A 867 16.59 -19.26 8.81
N VAL A 868 17.24 -18.15 9.21
CA VAL A 868 16.58 -16.86 9.47
C VAL A 868 15.91 -16.28 8.22
N ARG A 869 16.41 -16.59 7.02
CA ARG A 869 15.80 -16.16 5.76
C ARG A 869 14.51 -16.90 5.42
N LEU A 870 14.49 -18.23 5.56
CA LEU A 870 13.36 -19.06 5.12
C LEU A 870 12.25 -19.13 6.17
N THR A 871 12.61 -19.19 7.45
CA THR A 871 11.67 -19.47 8.53
C THR A 871 10.54 -18.44 8.71
N PRO A 872 10.73 -17.11 8.56
CA PRO A 872 9.68 -16.13 8.90
C PRO A 872 8.39 -16.31 8.09
N VAL A 873 8.49 -16.45 6.77
CA VAL A 873 7.30 -16.64 5.90
C VAL A 873 6.68 -18.01 6.15
N TYR A 874 7.51 -19.04 6.32
CA TYR A 874 7.06 -20.39 6.59
C TYR A 874 6.31 -20.51 7.92
N ALA A 875 6.84 -19.90 8.99
CA ALA A 875 6.21 -19.83 10.31
C ALA A 875 4.88 -19.08 10.27
N PHE A 876 4.79 -17.98 9.49
CA PHE A 876 3.55 -17.23 9.34
C PHE A 876 2.44 -18.06 8.66
N ILE A 877 2.75 -18.77 7.57
CA ILE A 877 1.77 -19.64 6.90
C ILE A 877 1.35 -20.81 7.80
N MET A 878 2.29 -21.40 8.53
CA MET A 878 1.99 -22.46 9.50
C MET A 878 1.09 -21.96 10.63
N LEU A 879 1.32 -20.74 11.13
CA LEU A 879 0.45 -20.10 12.12
C LEU A 879 -0.96 -19.92 11.58
N LEU A 880 -1.10 -19.51 10.31
CA LEU A 880 -2.41 -19.37 9.66
C LEU A 880 -3.13 -20.72 9.52
N GLU A 881 -2.45 -21.79 9.09
CA GLU A 881 -3.01 -23.16 9.04
C GLU A 881 -3.45 -23.65 10.42
N ALA A 882 -2.66 -23.40 11.47
CA ALA A 882 -2.96 -23.83 12.83
C ALA A 882 -4.12 -23.06 13.51
N THR A 883 -4.49 -21.88 12.99
CA THR A 883 -5.43 -20.96 13.66
C THR A 883 -6.59 -20.51 12.79
N TRP A 884 -6.31 -19.76 11.73
CA TRP A 884 -7.31 -18.95 11.02
C TRP A 884 -7.93 -19.67 9.85
N LEU A 885 -7.14 -20.43 9.07
CA LEU A 885 -7.58 -20.93 7.76
C LEU A 885 -8.78 -21.88 7.85
N VAL A 886 -8.93 -22.64 8.93
CA VAL A 886 -10.11 -23.49 9.15
C VAL A 886 -11.44 -22.71 9.16
N ARG A 887 -11.41 -21.40 9.45
CA ARG A 887 -12.59 -20.53 9.51
C ARG A 887 -12.82 -19.74 8.22
N TYR A 888 -12.00 -19.93 7.20
CA TYR A 888 -11.99 -19.08 6.01
C TYR A 888 -13.18 -19.32 5.07
N LEU A 889 -13.54 -20.58 4.82
CA LEU A 889 -14.70 -20.97 4.00
C LEU A 889 -15.48 -22.12 4.66
N ASP A 890 -16.56 -22.53 4.02
CA ASP A 890 -17.39 -23.68 4.36
C ASP A 890 -17.56 -24.61 3.14
N GLY A 891 -17.66 -25.92 3.39
CA GLY A 891 -17.86 -26.90 2.33
C GLY A 891 -17.93 -28.32 2.87
N PRO A 892 -18.51 -29.28 2.11
CA PRO A 892 -18.67 -30.66 2.55
C PRO A 892 -17.33 -31.36 2.83
N LEU A 893 -16.28 -30.99 2.10
CA LEU A 893 -14.92 -31.52 2.29
C LEU A 893 -14.04 -30.61 3.16
N TRP A 894 -14.57 -29.48 3.64
CA TRP A 894 -13.79 -28.46 4.33
C TRP A 894 -13.17 -28.97 5.63
N ARG A 895 -13.94 -29.73 6.43
CA ARG A 895 -13.44 -30.36 7.67
C ARG A 895 -12.31 -31.34 7.38
N LYS A 896 -12.50 -32.24 6.41
CA LYS A 896 -11.47 -33.19 5.96
C LYS A 896 -10.20 -32.47 5.50
N GLY A 897 -10.35 -31.34 4.82
CA GLY A 897 -9.24 -30.50 4.36
C GLY A 897 -8.53 -29.77 5.49
N PHE A 898 -9.19 -28.81 6.12
CA PHE A 898 -8.57 -27.81 6.98
C PHE A 898 -8.60 -28.12 8.49
N GLU A 899 -9.57 -28.91 8.96
CA GLU A 899 -9.66 -29.24 10.39
C GLU A 899 -8.62 -30.31 10.79
N THR A 900 -8.35 -31.26 9.90
CA THR A 900 -7.24 -32.22 10.01
C THR A 900 -5.89 -31.50 10.03
N GLY A 901 -5.63 -30.64 9.05
CA GLY A 901 -4.40 -29.84 8.97
C GLY A 901 -4.19 -28.95 10.21
N ARG A 902 -5.25 -28.30 10.71
CA ARG A 902 -5.19 -27.53 11.96
C ARG A 902 -4.77 -28.41 13.15
N THR A 903 -5.33 -29.61 13.25
CA THR A 903 -5.07 -30.53 14.38
C THR A 903 -3.63 -31.02 14.35
N TYR A 904 -3.18 -31.49 13.17
CA TYR A 904 -1.81 -31.96 12.97
C TYR A 904 -0.79 -30.83 13.17
N CYS A 905 -1.07 -29.62 12.67
CA CYS A 905 -0.20 -28.48 12.93
C CYS A 905 -0.11 -28.12 14.41
N ARG A 906 -1.21 -28.13 15.17
CA ARG A 906 -1.13 -27.83 16.61
C ARG A 906 -0.33 -28.86 17.39
N LYS A 907 -0.35 -30.12 16.96
CA LYS A 907 0.38 -31.22 17.58
C LYS A 907 1.87 -31.20 17.21
N HIS A 908 2.20 -30.97 15.94
CA HIS A 908 3.54 -31.21 15.37
C HIS A 908 4.21 -29.97 14.76
N TRP A 909 3.76 -28.74 15.04
CA TRP A 909 4.36 -27.50 14.48
C TRP A 909 5.87 -27.39 14.72
N TRP A 910 6.36 -27.88 15.85
CA TRP A 910 7.77 -27.79 16.24
C TRP A 910 8.67 -28.61 15.31
N ALA A 911 8.20 -29.78 14.84
CA ALA A 911 8.93 -30.61 13.89
C ALA A 911 9.13 -29.88 12.55
N ASN A 912 8.11 -29.13 12.12
CA ASN A 912 8.16 -28.27 10.94
C ASN A 912 9.14 -27.08 11.13
N MET A 913 9.21 -26.46 12.31
CA MET A 913 10.15 -25.35 12.59
C MET A 913 11.61 -25.78 12.73
N LEU A 914 11.84 -27.03 13.15
CA LEU A 914 13.17 -27.65 13.18
C LEU A 914 13.54 -28.29 11.84
N TYR A 915 12.66 -28.25 10.83
CA TYR A 915 12.84 -28.90 9.52
C TYR A 915 13.03 -30.42 9.56
N ILE A 916 12.62 -31.10 10.64
CA ILE A 916 12.76 -32.57 10.80
C ILE A 916 11.49 -33.34 10.41
N ASN A 917 10.48 -32.65 9.89
CA ASN A 917 9.17 -33.20 9.52
C ASN A 917 9.20 -34.22 8.36
N ASN A 918 10.35 -34.52 7.77
CA ASN A 918 10.50 -35.61 6.79
C ASN A 918 10.75 -36.98 7.44
N TYR A 919 11.06 -36.99 8.74
CA TYR A 919 11.45 -38.19 9.49
C TYR A 919 10.59 -38.41 10.74
N TYR A 920 9.86 -37.38 11.18
CA TYR A 920 9.02 -37.43 12.38
C TYR A 920 7.56 -37.19 12.02
N ALA A 921 6.66 -38.05 12.53
CA ALA A 921 5.20 -37.97 12.37
C ALA A 921 4.76 -37.70 10.91
N THR A 922 5.28 -38.49 9.97
CA THR A 922 5.06 -38.28 8.54
C THR A 922 3.64 -38.63 8.08
N ASP A 923 2.93 -39.45 8.86
CA ASP A 923 1.52 -39.84 8.74
C ASP A 923 0.54 -38.75 9.22
N GLU A 924 0.98 -37.87 10.13
CA GLU A 924 0.23 -36.71 10.61
C GLU A 924 0.91 -35.37 10.24
N PRO A 925 1.13 -35.08 8.94
CA PRO A 925 1.91 -33.91 8.55
C PRO A 925 1.14 -32.61 8.83
N CYS A 926 1.79 -31.63 9.49
CA CYS A 926 1.23 -30.29 9.66
C CYS A 926 0.95 -29.63 8.29
N MET A 927 1.99 -29.49 7.46
CA MET A 927 1.88 -28.93 6.12
C MET A 927 2.49 -29.89 5.12
N GLN A 928 1.66 -30.55 4.31
CA GLN A 928 2.16 -31.61 3.43
C GLN A 928 3.26 -31.13 2.46
N HIS A 929 3.10 -29.98 1.80
CA HIS A 929 4.13 -29.45 0.89
C HIS A 929 5.44 -29.02 1.58
N SER A 930 5.50 -28.95 2.91
CA SER A 930 6.70 -28.50 3.63
C SER A 930 7.86 -29.50 3.60
N TRP A 931 7.64 -30.74 3.16
CA TRP A 931 8.68 -31.75 3.07
C TRP A 931 9.87 -31.31 2.21
N TYR A 932 9.58 -30.56 1.14
CA TYR A 932 10.58 -30.03 0.22
C TYR A 932 11.52 -29.03 0.93
N LEU A 933 10.95 -28.19 1.80
CA LEU A 933 11.66 -27.18 2.55
C LEU A 933 12.65 -27.82 3.55
N ALA A 934 12.22 -28.87 4.24
CA ALA A 934 13.07 -29.70 5.11
C ALA A 934 14.20 -30.36 4.34
N ALA A 935 13.88 -31.03 3.24
CA ALA A 935 14.86 -31.67 2.38
C ALA A 935 15.90 -30.67 1.83
N ASP A 936 15.46 -29.49 1.37
CA ASP A 936 16.35 -28.44 0.85
C ASP A 936 17.26 -27.85 1.95
N PHE A 937 16.78 -27.71 3.19
CA PHE A 937 17.60 -27.27 4.31
C PHE A 937 18.67 -28.31 4.68
N HIS A 938 18.28 -29.57 4.84
CA HIS A 938 19.20 -30.68 5.11
C HIS A 938 20.29 -30.83 4.03
N MET A 939 19.88 -30.81 2.75
CA MET A 939 20.82 -30.92 1.64
C MET A 939 21.76 -29.72 1.53
N PHE A 940 21.32 -28.52 1.89
CA PHE A 940 22.21 -27.35 1.94
C PHE A 940 23.30 -27.47 3.00
N VAL A 941 22.95 -27.95 4.20
CA VAL A 941 23.93 -28.20 5.28
C VAL A 941 24.91 -29.30 4.86
N TYR A 942 24.40 -30.41 4.31
CA TYR A 942 25.23 -31.45 3.69
C TYR A 942 26.15 -30.88 2.60
N GLY A 943 25.62 -30.04 1.72
CA GLY A 943 26.36 -29.39 0.64
C GLY A 943 27.49 -28.51 1.13
N LEU A 944 27.27 -27.75 2.21
CA LEU A 944 28.32 -26.94 2.84
C LEU A 944 29.46 -27.80 3.39
N ILE A 945 29.13 -28.92 4.05
CA ILE A 945 30.12 -29.86 4.59
C ILE A 945 30.92 -30.50 3.45
N VAL A 946 30.25 -31.01 2.42
CA VAL A 946 30.89 -31.60 1.24
C VAL A 946 31.78 -30.56 0.55
N CYS A 947 31.29 -29.34 0.34
CA CYS A 947 32.09 -28.26 -0.25
C CYS A 947 33.30 -27.92 0.61
N ALA A 948 33.17 -27.88 1.94
CA ALA A 948 34.30 -27.60 2.84
C ALA A 948 35.41 -28.65 2.70
N VAL A 949 35.05 -29.94 2.65
CA VAL A 949 36.00 -31.04 2.47
C VAL A 949 36.64 -31.00 1.08
N VAL A 950 35.83 -30.84 0.03
CA VAL A 950 36.28 -30.82 -1.36
C VAL A 950 37.21 -29.63 -1.64
N LEU A 951 36.90 -28.46 -1.09
CA LEU A 951 37.74 -27.26 -1.24
C LEU A 951 39.03 -27.34 -0.42
N ARG A 952 39.06 -28.13 0.67
CA ARG A 952 40.29 -28.43 1.42
C ARG A 952 41.23 -29.35 0.65
N PHE A 953 40.70 -30.29 -0.14
CA PHE A 953 41.47 -31.28 -0.91
C PHE A 953 41.21 -31.17 -2.43
N PRO A 954 41.67 -30.09 -3.09
CA PRO A 954 41.34 -29.81 -4.49
C PRO A 954 41.83 -30.88 -5.48
N LYS A 955 42.92 -31.60 -5.17
CA LYS A 955 43.45 -32.70 -6.00
C LYS A 955 42.50 -33.91 -6.04
N TYR A 956 41.82 -34.19 -4.93
CA TYR A 956 40.96 -35.36 -4.78
C TYR A 956 39.46 -35.05 -4.98
N ARG A 957 39.10 -33.81 -5.33
CA ARG A 957 37.71 -33.33 -5.41
C ARG A 957 36.76 -34.25 -6.20
N MET A 958 37.15 -34.67 -7.40
CA MET A 958 36.29 -35.48 -8.26
C MET A 958 36.18 -36.90 -7.74
N TYR A 959 37.27 -37.47 -7.19
CA TYR A 959 37.26 -38.80 -6.58
C TYR A 959 36.35 -38.85 -5.35
N ILE A 960 36.42 -37.84 -4.47
CA ILE A 960 35.55 -37.72 -3.29
C ILE A 960 34.08 -37.62 -3.71
N LEU A 961 33.76 -36.76 -4.69
CA LEU A 961 32.39 -36.58 -5.16
C LEU A 961 31.85 -37.83 -5.87
N SER A 962 32.66 -38.52 -6.68
CA SER A 962 32.28 -39.78 -7.33
C SER A 962 32.04 -40.90 -6.32
N PHE A 963 32.88 -41.00 -5.27
CA PHE A 963 32.69 -41.96 -4.19
C PHE A 963 31.39 -41.69 -3.42
N LEU A 964 31.14 -40.43 -3.02
CA LEU A 964 29.89 -40.04 -2.36
C LEU A 964 28.66 -40.28 -3.25
N LEU A 965 28.77 -40.03 -4.55
CA LEU A 965 27.69 -40.27 -5.51
C LEU A 965 27.38 -41.76 -5.63
N LEU A 966 28.39 -42.63 -5.66
CA LEU A 966 28.22 -44.08 -5.65
C LEU A 966 27.52 -44.53 -4.37
N VAL A 967 27.97 -44.08 -3.20
CA VAL A 967 27.35 -44.41 -1.91
C VAL A 967 25.87 -43.99 -1.89
N CYS A 968 25.54 -42.76 -2.30
CA CYS A 968 24.16 -42.28 -2.33
C CYS A 968 23.28 -43.09 -3.31
N THR A 969 23.84 -43.50 -4.45
CA THR A 969 23.15 -44.33 -5.46
C THR A 969 22.86 -45.72 -4.90
N MET A 970 23.84 -46.33 -4.21
CA MET A 970 23.67 -47.65 -3.59
C MET A 970 22.64 -47.62 -2.45
N VAL A 971 22.68 -46.60 -1.59
CA VAL A 971 21.68 -46.44 -0.52
C VAL A 971 20.26 -46.35 -1.09
N ALA A 972 20.06 -45.56 -2.15
CA ALA A 972 18.76 -45.46 -2.82
C ALA A 972 18.31 -46.80 -3.43
N ALA A 973 19.20 -47.52 -4.10
CA ALA A 973 18.89 -48.83 -4.68
C ALA A 973 18.55 -49.88 -3.61
N ILE A 974 19.31 -49.92 -2.51
CA ILE A 974 19.09 -50.86 -1.40
C ILE A 974 17.73 -50.61 -0.76
N VAL A 975 17.35 -49.36 -0.50
CA VAL A 975 16.04 -49.05 0.10
C VAL A 975 14.89 -49.48 -0.81
N VAL A 976 15.00 -49.27 -2.13
CA VAL A 976 13.98 -49.71 -3.08
C VAL A 976 13.88 -51.24 -3.15
N TYR A 977 15.02 -51.94 -3.15
CA TYR A 977 15.07 -53.40 -3.20
C TYR A 977 14.52 -54.08 -1.95
N VAL A 978 15.00 -53.67 -0.76
CA VAL A 978 14.65 -54.30 0.52
C VAL A 978 13.15 -54.15 0.84
N ASN A 979 12.56 -53.01 0.50
CA ASN A 979 11.15 -52.74 0.79
C ASN A 979 10.20 -53.15 -0.36
N GLY A 980 10.71 -53.71 -1.46
CA GLY A 980 9.89 -54.12 -2.59
C GLY A 980 9.17 -52.96 -3.30
N TYR A 981 9.79 -51.78 -3.38
CA TYR A 981 9.19 -50.61 -4.02
C TYR A 981 9.35 -50.63 -5.55
N GLU A 982 8.45 -49.93 -6.25
CA GLU A 982 8.54 -49.72 -7.69
C GLU A 982 9.69 -48.76 -8.07
N ALA A 983 10.19 -48.87 -9.31
CA ALA A 983 11.32 -48.06 -9.77
C ALA A 983 10.98 -46.59 -10.07
N VAL A 984 9.69 -46.23 -10.09
CA VAL A 984 9.22 -44.85 -10.29
C VAL A 984 8.16 -44.57 -9.23
N THR A 985 8.20 -43.38 -8.64
CA THR A 985 7.19 -42.92 -7.67
C THR A 985 5.92 -42.51 -8.41
N VAL A 986 5.14 -43.49 -8.89
CA VAL A 986 3.79 -43.24 -9.40
C VAL A 986 2.85 -43.15 -8.20
N LEU A 987 1.96 -42.15 -8.19
CA LEU A 987 1.06 -41.90 -7.07
C LEU A 987 -0.31 -42.54 -7.34
N PRO A 988 -0.59 -43.77 -6.85
CA PRO A 988 -1.79 -44.51 -7.23
C PRO A 988 -3.10 -43.88 -6.72
N PRO A 989 -4.26 -44.18 -7.37
CA PRO A 989 -5.55 -43.59 -7.02
C PRO A 989 -6.07 -43.87 -5.60
N GLU A 990 -5.83 -45.05 -5.03
CA GLU A 990 -6.39 -45.41 -3.71
C GLU A 990 -5.71 -44.61 -2.56
N PRO A 991 -4.37 -44.60 -2.45
CA PRO A 991 -3.67 -43.69 -1.53
C PRO A 991 -3.98 -42.20 -1.71
N LEU A 992 -4.34 -41.75 -2.91
CA LEU A 992 -4.73 -40.36 -3.16
C LEU A 992 -5.95 -39.94 -2.33
N ARG A 993 -6.86 -40.85 -1.99
CA ARG A 993 -8.04 -40.57 -1.13
C ARG A 993 -7.66 -40.08 0.26
N PHE A 994 -6.48 -40.49 0.75
CA PHE A 994 -5.88 -40.11 2.02
C PHE A 994 -4.68 -39.18 1.84
N PHE A 995 -4.53 -38.56 0.67
CA PHE A 995 -3.39 -37.68 0.36
C PHE A 995 -2.02 -38.34 0.64
N TYR A 996 -1.93 -39.66 0.47
CA TYR A 996 -0.73 -40.47 0.67
C TYR A 996 -0.22 -40.58 2.11
N TRP A 997 -0.97 -40.10 3.11
CA TRP A 997 -0.55 -40.11 4.52
C TRP A 997 -0.23 -41.50 5.07
N TYR A 998 -0.84 -42.54 4.53
CA TYR A 998 -0.65 -43.93 4.99
C TYR A 998 0.04 -44.81 3.95
N TRP A 999 0.71 -44.22 2.95
CA TRP A 999 1.32 -44.99 1.88
C TRP A 999 2.82 -45.20 2.12
N ASP A 1000 3.22 -46.46 2.30
CA ASP A 1000 4.60 -46.80 2.71
C ASP A 1000 5.66 -46.32 1.72
N MET A 1001 5.40 -46.46 0.41
CA MET A 1001 6.33 -45.99 -0.62
C MET A 1001 6.53 -44.46 -0.57
N TYR A 1002 5.51 -43.69 -0.20
CA TYR A 1002 5.62 -42.24 -0.01
C TYR A 1002 6.58 -41.90 1.13
N HIS A 1003 6.44 -42.59 2.27
CA HIS A 1003 7.30 -42.42 3.44
C HIS A 1003 8.71 -42.94 3.23
N GLY A 1004 8.88 -44.02 2.43
CA GLY A 1004 10.17 -44.65 2.18
C GLY A 1004 11.01 -43.98 1.07
N THR A 1005 10.37 -43.43 0.03
CA THR A 1005 11.08 -43.00 -1.19
C THR A 1005 10.89 -41.52 -1.58
N TYR A 1006 9.79 -40.90 -1.17
CA TYR A 1006 9.41 -39.54 -1.61
C TYR A 1006 9.71 -38.46 -0.57
N LEU A 1007 9.40 -38.69 0.71
CA LEU A 1007 9.68 -37.72 1.79
C LEU A 1007 11.17 -37.66 2.23
N PRO A 1008 11.88 -38.79 2.40
CA PRO A 1008 13.17 -38.75 3.08
C PRO A 1008 14.27 -38.05 2.28
N THR A 1009 15.05 -37.20 2.94
CA THR A 1009 16.10 -36.41 2.29
C THR A 1009 17.17 -37.29 1.62
N HIS A 1010 17.53 -38.41 2.25
CA HIS A 1010 18.59 -39.29 1.76
C HIS A 1010 18.34 -39.87 0.35
N MET A 1011 17.07 -39.98 -0.07
CA MET A 1011 16.67 -40.40 -1.43
C MET A 1011 17.00 -39.37 -2.52
N TYR A 1012 17.29 -38.11 -2.14
CA TYR A 1012 17.62 -37.02 -3.06
C TYR A 1012 19.10 -36.60 -3.03
N LEU A 1013 19.90 -37.17 -2.10
CA LEU A 1013 21.34 -36.90 -2.01
C LEU A 1013 22.09 -37.31 -3.29
N VAL A 1014 21.59 -38.30 -4.03
CA VAL A 1014 22.10 -38.69 -5.35
C VAL A 1014 22.06 -37.52 -6.34
N ASN A 1015 20.91 -36.83 -6.45
CA ASN A 1015 20.74 -35.68 -7.35
C ASN A 1015 21.56 -34.47 -6.89
N TYR A 1016 21.56 -34.22 -5.58
CA TYR A 1016 22.26 -33.07 -5.01
C TYR A 1016 23.79 -33.20 -5.15
N THR A 1017 24.33 -34.39 -4.88
CA THR A 1017 25.78 -34.68 -5.04
C THR A 1017 26.18 -34.63 -6.52
N ALA A 1018 25.36 -35.18 -7.42
CA ALA A 1018 25.57 -35.04 -8.87
C ALA A 1018 25.55 -33.57 -9.32
N ALA A 1019 24.66 -32.75 -8.77
CA ALA A 1019 24.57 -31.32 -9.06
C ALA A 1019 25.78 -30.53 -8.54
N ILE A 1020 26.32 -30.85 -7.35
CA ILE A 1020 27.58 -30.28 -6.83
C ILE A 1020 28.74 -30.63 -7.78
N MET A 1021 28.85 -31.91 -8.16
CA MET A 1021 29.87 -32.39 -9.10
C MET A 1021 29.78 -31.68 -10.44
N GLY A 1022 28.58 -31.56 -11.00
CA GLY A 1022 28.31 -30.77 -12.19
C GLY A 1022 28.79 -29.33 -12.01
N SER A 1023 28.39 -28.67 -10.92
CA SER A 1023 28.71 -27.26 -10.66
C SER A 1023 30.22 -26.97 -10.63
N PHE A 1024 31.03 -27.87 -10.06
CA PHE A 1024 32.49 -27.77 -10.14
C PHE A 1024 33.04 -27.99 -11.56
N CYS A 1025 32.44 -28.89 -12.34
CA CYS A 1025 32.76 -29.07 -13.76
C CYS A 1025 32.44 -27.81 -14.57
N LEU A 1026 31.31 -27.16 -14.31
CA LEU A 1026 30.93 -25.89 -14.93
C LEU A 1026 31.90 -24.77 -14.58
N LEU A 1027 32.31 -24.63 -13.31
CA LEU A 1027 33.34 -23.66 -12.91
C LEU A 1027 34.66 -23.91 -13.66
N HIS A 1028 35.04 -25.17 -13.81
CA HIS A 1028 36.24 -25.55 -14.58
C HIS A 1028 36.13 -25.15 -16.07
N MET A 1029 34.97 -25.38 -16.69
CA MET A 1029 34.71 -24.96 -18.07
C MET A 1029 34.68 -23.43 -18.23
N GLN A 1030 34.12 -22.71 -17.24
CA GLN A 1030 34.11 -21.24 -17.24
C GLN A 1030 35.52 -20.67 -17.14
N ARG A 1031 36.38 -21.21 -16.27
CA ARG A 1031 37.79 -20.81 -16.15
C ARG A 1031 38.59 -21.07 -17.44
N LYS A 1032 38.24 -22.11 -18.17
CA LYS A 1032 38.85 -22.44 -19.48
C LYS A 1032 38.23 -21.68 -20.66
N ASN A 1033 37.29 -20.77 -20.43
CA ASN A 1033 36.58 -20.02 -21.49
C ASN A 1033 36.05 -20.93 -22.61
N PHE A 1034 35.37 -22.01 -22.23
CA PHE A 1034 34.84 -23.00 -23.17
C PHE A 1034 33.91 -22.35 -24.22
N LYS A 1035 34.16 -22.65 -25.51
CA LYS A 1035 33.32 -22.24 -26.64
C LYS A 1035 32.44 -23.42 -27.06
N THR A 1036 31.16 -23.18 -27.30
CA THR A 1036 30.18 -24.23 -27.64
C THR A 1036 30.30 -24.69 -29.09
N PRO A 1037 30.67 -25.94 -29.39
CA PRO A 1037 30.70 -26.47 -30.76
C PRO A 1037 29.28 -26.70 -31.29
N LYS A 1038 29.11 -26.75 -32.63
CA LYS A 1038 27.80 -26.99 -33.27
C LYS A 1038 27.15 -28.31 -32.81
N MET A 1039 27.96 -29.35 -32.57
CA MET A 1039 27.50 -30.64 -32.03
C MET A 1039 26.88 -30.48 -30.62
N PHE A 1040 27.41 -29.59 -29.79
CA PHE A 1040 26.83 -29.31 -28.47
C PHE A 1040 25.47 -28.63 -28.57
N THR A 1041 25.27 -27.75 -29.55
CA THR A 1041 23.95 -27.14 -29.82
C THR A 1041 22.91 -28.19 -30.18
N LEU A 1042 23.27 -29.18 -31.01
CA LEU A 1042 22.38 -30.29 -31.36
C LEU A 1042 22.05 -31.13 -30.12
N LEU A 1043 23.05 -31.49 -29.30
CA LEU A 1043 22.85 -32.23 -28.05
C LEU A 1043 21.98 -31.45 -27.05
N TRP A 1044 22.14 -30.12 -26.97
CA TRP A 1044 21.34 -29.27 -26.10
C TRP A 1044 19.87 -29.20 -26.55
N LEU A 1045 19.60 -29.12 -27.86
CA LEU A 1045 18.24 -29.18 -28.41
C LEU A 1045 17.59 -30.56 -28.22
N LEU A 1046 18.35 -31.63 -28.44
CA LEU A 1046 17.90 -33.00 -28.15
C LEU A 1046 17.60 -33.18 -26.66
N GLY A 1047 18.41 -32.59 -25.77
CA GLY A 1047 18.16 -32.56 -24.33
C GLY A 1047 16.82 -31.91 -23.96
N MET A 1048 16.45 -30.80 -24.61
CA MET A 1048 15.14 -30.16 -24.43
C MET A 1048 13.97 -31.07 -24.84
N LEU A 1049 14.14 -31.87 -25.91
CA LEU A 1049 13.15 -32.83 -26.38
C LEU A 1049 13.09 -34.12 -25.55
N ALA A 1050 14.22 -34.51 -24.93
CA ALA A 1050 14.32 -35.71 -24.10
C ALA A 1050 13.68 -35.53 -22.70
N MET A 1051 13.52 -34.28 -22.24
CA MET A 1051 12.95 -33.96 -20.91
C MET A 1051 11.55 -34.57 -20.69
N PRO A 1052 10.54 -34.37 -21.57
CA PRO A 1052 9.24 -35.05 -21.46
C PRO A 1052 9.32 -36.58 -21.40
N GLY A 1053 10.31 -37.18 -22.08
CA GLY A 1053 10.51 -38.64 -22.11
C GLY A 1053 10.83 -39.24 -20.73
N THR A 1054 11.54 -38.49 -19.88
CA THR A 1054 11.83 -38.94 -18.50
C THR A 1054 10.57 -39.07 -17.65
N PHE A 1055 9.56 -38.23 -17.89
CA PHE A 1055 8.27 -38.30 -17.19
C PHE A 1055 7.40 -39.45 -17.73
N ALA A 1056 7.47 -39.73 -19.03
CA ALA A 1056 6.72 -40.80 -19.68
C ALA A 1056 7.16 -42.21 -19.24
N ALA A 1057 8.35 -42.38 -18.65
CA ALA A 1057 8.81 -43.67 -18.11
C ALA A 1057 7.85 -44.27 -17.07
N GLY A 1058 7.12 -43.43 -16.32
CA GLY A 1058 6.11 -43.88 -15.36
C GLY A 1058 4.93 -44.60 -16.02
N TYR A 1059 4.56 -44.22 -17.24
CA TYR A 1059 3.51 -44.91 -18.00
C TYR A 1059 3.90 -46.35 -18.31
N PHE A 1060 5.11 -46.54 -18.83
CA PHE A 1060 5.63 -47.87 -19.16
C PHE A 1060 5.68 -48.82 -17.96
N ILE A 1061 6.08 -48.32 -16.79
CA ILE A 1061 6.15 -49.15 -15.58
C ILE A 1061 4.74 -49.44 -15.04
N TYR A 1062 3.87 -48.43 -14.98
CA TYR A 1062 2.52 -48.57 -14.44
C TYR A 1062 1.64 -49.50 -15.29
N THR A 1063 1.73 -49.44 -16.63
CA THR A 1063 0.89 -50.27 -17.51
C THR A 1063 1.31 -51.74 -17.54
N ASN A 1064 2.60 -52.03 -17.35
CA ASN A 1064 3.13 -53.39 -17.48
C ASN A 1064 3.16 -54.15 -16.14
N MET A 1065 2.94 -53.48 -15.00
CA MET A 1065 2.86 -54.08 -13.65
C MET A 1065 3.96 -55.12 -13.37
N PHE A 1066 5.23 -54.70 -13.49
CA PHE A 1066 6.38 -55.59 -13.25
C PHE A 1066 6.44 -56.10 -11.80
N GLU A 1067 6.94 -57.33 -11.62
CA GLU A 1067 7.09 -57.96 -10.30
C GLU A 1067 8.14 -57.25 -9.41
N THR A 1068 7.83 -57.15 -8.12
CA THR A 1068 8.68 -56.55 -7.07
C THR A 1068 8.91 -57.55 -5.92
N PRO A 1069 10.11 -57.60 -5.30
CA PRO A 1069 11.31 -56.81 -5.60
C PRO A 1069 12.08 -57.32 -6.82
N SER A 1070 12.59 -56.42 -7.67
CA SER A 1070 13.45 -56.76 -8.80
C SER A 1070 14.70 -55.89 -8.86
N VAL A 1071 15.86 -56.52 -9.12
CA VAL A 1071 17.17 -55.85 -9.07
C VAL A 1071 17.27 -54.72 -10.11
N TRP A 1072 16.77 -54.95 -11.31
CA TRP A 1072 16.80 -53.94 -12.37
C TRP A 1072 15.92 -52.72 -12.03
N MET A 1073 14.78 -52.92 -11.35
CA MET A 1073 13.90 -51.82 -10.88
C MET A 1073 14.61 -51.00 -9.80
N ALA A 1074 15.27 -51.67 -8.85
CA ALA A 1074 16.06 -51.01 -7.81
C ALA A 1074 17.22 -50.18 -8.37
N LEU A 1075 17.86 -50.63 -9.46
CA LEU A 1075 18.91 -49.87 -10.16
C LEU A 1075 18.32 -48.74 -11.03
N PHE A 1076 17.16 -48.96 -11.65
CA PHE A 1076 16.51 -47.97 -12.51
C PHE A 1076 16.11 -46.71 -11.73
N PHE A 1077 15.65 -46.85 -10.48
CA PHE A 1077 15.22 -45.72 -9.65
C PHE A 1077 16.28 -44.62 -9.50
N PRO A 1078 17.50 -44.89 -8.99
CA PRO A 1078 18.53 -43.86 -8.87
C PRO A 1078 19.14 -43.48 -10.23
N LEU A 1079 19.24 -44.40 -11.19
CA LEU A 1079 19.75 -44.09 -12.53
C LEU A 1079 18.86 -43.13 -13.31
N GLY A 1080 17.53 -43.28 -13.22
CA GLY A 1080 16.57 -42.36 -13.84
C GLY A 1080 16.66 -40.95 -13.24
N ARG A 1081 16.87 -40.86 -11.92
CA ARG A 1081 17.12 -39.57 -11.23
C ARG A 1081 18.43 -38.92 -11.67
N LEU A 1082 19.50 -39.71 -11.83
CA LEU A 1082 20.77 -39.25 -12.37
C LEU A 1082 20.66 -38.78 -13.82
N LEU A 1083 19.93 -39.51 -14.67
CA LEU A 1083 19.67 -39.13 -16.06
C LEU A 1083 18.97 -37.77 -16.14
N TYR A 1084 17.89 -37.59 -15.36
CA TYR A 1084 17.18 -36.31 -15.28
C TYR A 1084 18.10 -35.16 -14.84
N THR A 1085 18.88 -35.39 -13.77
CA THR A 1085 19.86 -34.41 -13.26
C THR A 1085 20.92 -34.06 -14.32
N GLY A 1086 21.40 -35.06 -15.07
CA GLY A 1086 22.35 -34.88 -16.17
C GLY A 1086 21.79 -34.03 -17.32
N ILE A 1087 20.55 -34.28 -17.74
CA ILE A 1087 19.88 -33.49 -18.78
C ILE A 1087 19.70 -32.05 -18.30
N MET A 1088 19.22 -31.82 -17.07
CA MET A 1088 19.07 -30.47 -16.52
C MET A 1088 20.39 -29.71 -16.40
N PHE A 1089 21.48 -30.43 -16.12
CA PHE A 1089 22.82 -29.85 -16.10
C PHE A 1089 23.30 -29.47 -17.51
N LEU A 1090 23.08 -30.35 -18.51
CA LEU A 1090 23.33 -30.05 -19.93
C LEU A 1090 22.56 -28.79 -20.37
N LEU A 1091 21.30 -28.66 -19.96
CA LEU A 1091 20.49 -27.47 -20.23
C LEU A 1091 21.10 -26.22 -19.61
N SER A 1092 21.53 -26.30 -18.35
CA SER A 1092 22.17 -25.20 -17.62
C SER A 1092 23.47 -24.73 -18.28
N ILE A 1093 24.31 -25.66 -18.74
CA ILE A 1093 25.54 -25.33 -19.49
C ILE A 1093 25.19 -24.51 -20.74
N GLY A 1094 24.18 -24.92 -21.52
CA GLY A 1094 23.82 -24.21 -22.75
C GLY A 1094 23.22 -22.81 -22.51
N PHE A 1095 22.52 -22.60 -21.39
CA PHE A 1095 22.08 -21.26 -21.00
C PHE A 1095 23.26 -20.36 -20.60
N ILE A 1096 24.22 -20.88 -19.84
CA ILE A 1096 25.38 -20.13 -19.33
C ILE A 1096 26.34 -19.75 -20.45
N PHE A 1097 26.69 -20.68 -21.34
CA PHE A 1097 27.57 -20.43 -22.49
C PHE A 1097 26.85 -19.84 -23.71
N ARG A 1098 25.56 -19.53 -23.59
CA ARG A 1098 24.76 -18.81 -24.59
C ARG A 1098 24.67 -19.51 -25.95
N THR A 1099 24.46 -20.82 -25.94
CA THR A 1099 24.36 -21.67 -27.13
C THR A 1099 23.30 -21.20 -28.13
N SER A 1100 22.13 -20.74 -27.64
CA SER A 1100 21.04 -20.22 -28.48
C SER A 1100 20.57 -18.84 -28.02
N LYS A 1101 20.88 -17.80 -28.82
CA LYS A 1101 20.46 -16.41 -28.57
C LYS A 1101 18.94 -16.18 -28.52
N PRO A 1102 18.08 -16.77 -29.38
CA PRO A 1102 16.64 -16.53 -29.31
C PRO A 1102 16.02 -17.09 -28.02
N ILE A 1103 16.38 -18.31 -27.64
CA ILE A 1103 15.85 -18.94 -26.42
C ILE A 1103 16.36 -18.21 -25.18
N LEU A 1104 17.64 -17.81 -25.16
CA LEU A 1104 18.19 -17.03 -24.07
C LEU A 1104 17.52 -15.65 -23.91
N ARG A 1105 17.13 -15.00 -25.02
CA ARG A 1105 16.37 -13.74 -24.96
C ARG A 1105 15.01 -13.92 -24.30
N LEU A 1106 14.30 -15.01 -24.60
CA LEU A 1106 13.00 -15.32 -23.99
C LEU A 1106 13.11 -15.56 -22.47
N PHE A 1107 14.11 -16.33 -22.03
CA PHE A 1107 14.29 -16.66 -20.61
C PHE A 1107 14.91 -15.53 -19.77
N ASN A 1108 15.51 -14.51 -20.42
CA ASN A 1108 16.08 -13.34 -19.75
C ASN A 1108 15.15 -12.13 -19.70
N ILE A 1109 13.86 -12.28 -20.05
CA ILE A 1109 12.88 -11.18 -19.94
C ILE A 1109 12.77 -10.76 -18.47
N HIS A 1110 12.76 -9.44 -18.24
CA HIS A 1110 12.76 -8.86 -16.89
C HIS A 1110 11.56 -9.28 -16.03
N PHE A 1111 10.41 -9.50 -16.66
CA PHE A 1111 9.20 -10.03 -16.03
C PHE A 1111 9.45 -11.32 -15.26
N PHE A 1112 10.19 -12.28 -15.84
CA PHE A 1112 10.56 -13.52 -15.15
C PHE A 1112 11.48 -13.28 -13.97
N GLY A 1113 12.29 -12.22 -13.99
CA GLY A 1113 13.12 -11.80 -12.85
C GLY A 1113 12.28 -11.45 -11.62
N ILE A 1114 11.13 -10.78 -11.80
CA ILE A 1114 10.20 -10.45 -10.71
C ILE A 1114 9.50 -11.72 -10.22
N LEU A 1115 8.90 -12.49 -11.12
CA LEU A 1115 8.18 -13.71 -10.75
C LEU A 1115 9.09 -14.77 -10.10
N GLY A 1116 10.30 -14.94 -10.64
CA GLY A 1116 11.29 -15.88 -10.11
C GLY A 1116 11.84 -15.52 -8.73
N ARG A 1117 11.69 -14.25 -8.28
CA ARG A 1117 11.99 -13.82 -6.91
C ARG A 1117 10.82 -14.08 -5.96
N LEU A 1118 9.58 -14.00 -6.44
CA LEU A 1118 8.37 -14.28 -5.67
C LEU A 1118 8.05 -15.78 -5.53
N THR A 1119 8.68 -16.65 -6.34
CA THR A 1119 8.36 -18.09 -6.42
C THR A 1119 8.40 -18.80 -5.06
N TYR A 1120 9.29 -18.41 -4.14
CA TYR A 1120 9.34 -19.02 -2.80
C TYR A 1120 8.06 -18.74 -2.00
N CYS A 1121 7.67 -17.48 -1.88
CA CYS A 1121 6.42 -17.10 -1.23
C CYS A 1121 5.19 -17.68 -1.96
N ALA A 1122 5.21 -17.74 -3.30
CA ALA A 1122 4.13 -18.33 -4.09
C ALA A 1122 4.00 -19.83 -3.84
N TYR A 1123 5.12 -20.53 -3.69
CA TYR A 1123 5.16 -21.95 -3.32
C TYR A 1123 4.60 -22.22 -1.92
N LEU A 1124 4.78 -21.34 -0.94
CA LEU A 1124 4.14 -21.56 0.35
C LEU A 1124 2.61 -21.31 0.29
N CYS A 1125 2.17 -20.38 -0.55
CA CYS A 1125 0.77 -19.98 -0.64
C CYS A 1125 -0.10 -20.92 -1.49
N HIS A 1126 0.46 -21.51 -2.56
CA HIS A 1126 -0.36 -22.23 -3.55
C HIS A 1126 -1.12 -23.40 -2.95
N PHE A 1127 -0.51 -24.12 -2.02
CA PHE A 1127 -1.10 -25.31 -1.47
C PHE A 1127 -2.35 -25.00 -0.63
N PHE A 1128 -2.31 -23.91 0.12
CA PHE A 1128 -3.49 -23.37 0.80
C PHE A 1128 -4.59 -23.03 -0.20
N ILE A 1129 -4.25 -22.28 -1.26
CA ILE A 1129 -5.24 -21.80 -2.24
C ILE A 1129 -5.87 -22.97 -2.99
N THR A 1130 -5.06 -23.93 -3.46
CA THR A 1130 -5.53 -25.13 -4.14
C THR A 1130 -6.45 -25.96 -3.25
N ARG A 1131 -6.11 -26.15 -1.95
CA ARG A 1131 -6.99 -26.82 -0.98
C ARG A 1131 -8.28 -26.03 -0.74
N ALA A 1132 -8.19 -24.71 -0.63
CA ALA A 1132 -9.34 -23.86 -0.41
C ALA A 1132 -10.33 -23.91 -1.59
N THR A 1133 -9.81 -23.85 -2.82
CA THR A 1133 -10.63 -23.96 -4.03
C THR A 1133 -11.26 -25.34 -4.18
N SER A 1134 -10.51 -26.42 -3.89
CA SER A 1134 -11.03 -27.79 -4.04
C SER A 1134 -12.03 -28.18 -2.94
N PHE A 1135 -11.71 -27.91 -1.67
CA PHE A 1135 -12.57 -28.34 -0.55
C PHE A 1135 -13.71 -27.38 -0.21
N GLY A 1136 -13.62 -26.12 -0.65
CA GLY A 1136 -14.73 -25.15 -0.57
C GLY A 1136 -15.81 -25.38 -1.63
N THR A 1137 -15.59 -26.28 -2.60
CA THR A 1137 -16.61 -26.57 -3.61
C THR A 1137 -17.83 -27.28 -3.01
N ARG A 1138 -19.03 -26.80 -3.34
CA ARG A 1138 -20.30 -27.43 -2.95
C ARG A 1138 -20.74 -28.53 -3.92
N ARG A 1139 -20.02 -28.71 -5.02
CA ARG A 1139 -20.25 -29.72 -6.05
C ARG A 1139 -18.91 -30.33 -6.45
N LEU A 1140 -18.88 -31.64 -6.66
CA LEU A 1140 -17.69 -32.35 -7.15
C LEU A 1140 -17.26 -31.80 -8.52
N ALA A 1141 -15.94 -31.68 -8.69
CA ALA A 1141 -15.32 -31.07 -9.85
C ALA A 1141 -15.46 -31.98 -11.08
N ASN A 1142 -15.67 -31.37 -12.25
CA ASN A 1142 -15.51 -32.06 -13.53
C ASN A 1142 -14.03 -31.97 -13.92
N LEU A 1143 -13.39 -33.12 -14.21
CA LEU A 1143 -12.01 -33.19 -14.71
C LEU A 1143 -11.94 -32.84 -16.21
N GLY A 1144 -12.58 -31.74 -16.61
CA GLY A 1144 -12.48 -31.19 -17.95
C GLY A 1144 -11.21 -30.36 -18.12
N VAL A 1145 -10.65 -30.34 -19.33
CA VAL A 1145 -9.42 -29.58 -19.64
C VAL A 1145 -9.61 -28.08 -19.41
N PHE A 1146 -10.80 -27.54 -19.74
CA PHE A 1146 -11.10 -26.12 -19.58
C PHE A 1146 -11.21 -25.72 -18.10
N GLU A 1147 -11.93 -26.49 -17.29
CA GLU A 1147 -12.09 -26.28 -15.86
C GLU A 1147 -10.75 -26.40 -15.14
N MET A 1148 -9.93 -27.39 -15.51
CA MET A 1148 -8.61 -27.60 -14.92
C MET A 1148 -7.66 -26.45 -15.26
N ASN A 1149 -7.65 -25.98 -16.50
CA ASN A 1149 -6.86 -24.81 -16.89
C ASN A 1149 -7.31 -23.54 -16.14
N THR A 1150 -8.63 -23.36 -15.97
CA THR A 1150 -9.18 -22.22 -15.21
C THR A 1150 -8.77 -22.29 -13.74
N ALA A 1151 -8.81 -23.47 -13.12
CA ALA A 1151 -8.34 -23.69 -11.75
C ALA A 1151 -6.82 -23.45 -11.62
N CYS A 1152 -6.02 -23.93 -12.57
CA CYS A 1152 -4.57 -23.72 -12.57
C CYS A 1152 -4.20 -22.23 -12.68
N TRP A 1153 -4.79 -21.50 -13.63
CA TRP A 1153 -4.51 -20.06 -13.78
C TRP A 1153 -5.01 -19.24 -12.59
N SER A 1154 -6.18 -19.55 -12.04
CA SER A 1154 -6.71 -18.83 -10.86
C SER A 1154 -5.87 -19.06 -9.62
N THR A 1155 -5.50 -20.32 -9.32
CA THR A 1155 -4.61 -20.65 -8.19
C THR A 1155 -3.22 -20.03 -8.37
N LEU A 1156 -2.66 -20.05 -9.58
CA LEU A 1156 -1.37 -19.43 -9.87
C LEU A 1156 -1.39 -17.92 -9.59
N VAL A 1157 -2.39 -17.20 -10.12
CA VAL A 1157 -2.50 -15.75 -9.95
C VAL A 1157 -2.72 -15.40 -8.48
N MET A 1158 -3.63 -16.08 -7.78
CA MET A 1158 -3.87 -15.84 -6.36
C MET A 1158 -2.61 -16.13 -5.51
N SER A 1159 -1.84 -17.16 -5.87
CA SER A 1159 -0.59 -17.51 -5.18
C SER A 1159 0.45 -16.41 -5.33
N TYR A 1160 0.63 -15.85 -6.54
CA TYR A 1160 1.58 -14.77 -6.78
C TYR A 1160 1.13 -13.43 -6.17
N VAL A 1161 -0.17 -13.16 -6.08
CA VAL A 1161 -0.69 -11.97 -5.38
C VAL A 1161 -0.41 -12.06 -3.88
N LEU A 1162 -0.70 -13.21 -3.26
CA LEU A 1162 -0.38 -13.40 -1.83
C LEU A 1162 1.13 -13.43 -1.60
N ALA A 1163 1.89 -14.03 -2.52
CA ALA A 1163 3.35 -14.04 -2.47
C ALA A 1163 3.96 -12.64 -2.52
N TRP A 1164 3.43 -11.78 -3.38
CA TRP A 1164 3.85 -10.38 -3.47
C TRP A 1164 3.66 -9.67 -2.13
N PHE A 1165 2.51 -9.87 -1.49
CA PHE A 1165 2.24 -9.30 -0.17
C PHE A 1165 3.22 -9.82 0.91
N LEU A 1166 3.41 -11.15 1.00
CA LEU A 1166 4.31 -11.74 2.00
C LEU A 1166 5.78 -11.41 1.74
N CYS A 1167 6.19 -11.27 0.47
CA CYS A 1167 7.56 -10.92 0.13
C CYS A 1167 7.92 -9.50 0.58
N LEU A 1168 6.98 -8.54 0.46
CA LEU A 1168 7.21 -7.16 0.86
C LEU A 1168 7.09 -6.94 2.38
N THR A 1169 6.24 -7.70 3.05
CA THR A 1169 5.95 -7.54 4.50
C THR A 1169 6.79 -8.42 5.41
N LEU A 1170 7.26 -9.58 4.93
CA LEU A 1170 8.03 -10.54 5.72
C LEU A 1170 9.37 -10.90 5.08
N GLU A 1171 9.39 -11.45 3.85
CA GLU A 1171 10.65 -11.98 3.29
C GLU A 1171 11.74 -10.89 3.16
N SER A 1172 11.42 -9.78 2.50
CA SER A 1172 12.39 -8.70 2.23
C SER A 1172 12.84 -7.97 3.50
N PRO A 1173 11.95 -7.64 4.46
CA PRO A 1173 12.37 -7.06 5.74
C PRO A 1173 13.30 -7.95 6.55
N PHE A 1174 13.00 -9.24 6.68
CA PHE A 1174 13.85 -10.16 7.45
C PHE A 1174 15.21 -10.39 6.77
N ILE A 1175 15.28 -10.40 5.43
CA ILE A 1175 16.55 -10.41 4.70
C ILE A 1175 17.37 -9.13 4.97
N ALA A 1176 16.71 -7.97 5.04
CA ALA A 1176 17.38 -6.71 5.34
C ALA A 1176 17.88 -6.65 6.80
N LEU A 1177 17.04 -7.09 7.75
CA LEU A 1177 17.39 -7.19 9.17
C LEU A 1177 18.57 -8.14 9.40
N GLN A 1178 18.58 -9.27 8.69
CA GLN A 1178 19.69 -10.20 8.68
C GLN A 1178 21.00 -9.51 8.29
N LYS A 1179 21.03 -8.75 7.19
CA LYS A 1179 22.26 -8.05 6.75
C LYS A 1179 22.77 -7.11 7.83
N ILE A 1180 21.88 -6.35 8.46
CA ILE A 1180 22.22 -5.43 9.56
C ILE A 1180 22.80 -6.19 10.75
N LEU A 1181 22.19 -7.31 11.15
CA LEU A 1181 22.66 -8.15 12.25
C LEU A 1181 24.07 -8.71 11.98
N PHE A 1182 24.32 -9.21 10.76
CA PHE A 1182 25.62 -9.77 10.40
C PHE A 1182 26.71 -8.70 10.22
N GLU A 1183 26.36 -7.49 9.76
CA GLU A 1183 27.27 -6.33 9.73
C GLU A 1183 27.65 -5.89 11.15
N SER A 1184 26.69 -5.87 12.09
CA SER A 1184 26.94 -5.56 13.50
C SER A 1184 27.84 -6.58 14.19
N LEU A 1185 27.75 -7.86 13.81
CA LEU A 1185 28.53 -8.95 14.40
C LEU A 1185 29.99 -9.01 13.89
N HIS A 1186 30.29 -8.46 12.70
CA HIS A 1186 31.61 -8.60 12.10
C HIS A 1186 32.62 -7.49 12.45
N GLY A 1187 32.19 -6.37 13.04
CA GLY A 1187 33.07 -5.27 13.47
C GLY A 1187 33.86 -4.60 12.32
N LYS A 1188 34.09 -3.29 12.40
CA LYS A 1188 34.94 -2.58 11.42
C LYS A 1188 36.32 -3.28 11.33
N PRO A 1189 36.87 -3.55 10.15
CA PRO A 1189 38.29 -3.89 10.05
C PRO A 1189 39.10 -2.68 10.55
N ARG A 1190 39.98 -2.91 11.53
CA ARG A 1190 40.95 -1.92 12.03
C ARG A 1190 41.79 -1.43 10.83
N SER A 1191 41.61 -0.19 10.38
CA SER A 1191 42.67 0.48 9.63
C SER A 1191 43.68 1.02 10.65
N ASN A 1192 44.93 0.57 10.53
CA ASN A 1192 46.03 1.07 11.32
C ASN A 1192 46.28 2.54 10.95
N THR A 1193 46.07 3.42 11.92
CA THR A 1193 46.76 4.71 12.04
C THR A 1193 48.26 4.48 12.16
N ASN A 1194 49.05 4.98 11.21
CA ASN A 1194 50.35 5.66 11.41
C ASN A 1194 51.09 5.87 10.07
N SER A 1195 51.15 7.12 9.59
CA SER A 1195 52.37 7.75 9.04
C SER A 1195 52.09 9.16 8.50
N ASN A 1196 52.44 10.15 9.33
CA ASN A 1196 53.10 11.45 9.08
C ASN A 1196 52.83 12.32 7.84
N GLN A 1197 52.68 13.61 8.19
CA GLN A 1197 52.79 14.85 7.41
C GLN A 1197 53.96 14.88 6.41
N ASN A 1198 53.70 15.36 5.19
CA ASN A 1198 54.37 16.53 4.58
C ASN A 1198 53.95 16.79 3.12
N LEU A 1199 53.83 18.08 2.80
CA LEU A 1199 54.01 18.77 1.50
C LEU A 1199 52.95 18.66 0.37
N GLN A 1200 52.43 19.85 0.06
CA GLN A 1200 52.42 20.54 -1.25
C GLN A 1200 51.70 19.94 -2.47
N GLU A 1201 50.88 20.82 -3.06
CA GLU A 1201 50.50 20.92 -4.47
C GLU A 1201 51.07 19.86 -5.41
N THR A 1202 50.21 18.96 -5.86
CA THR A 1202 50.12 18.54 -7.27
C THR A 1202 48.72 17.99 -7.50
N LEU A 1203 47.99 18.57 -8.44
CA LEU A 1203 46.85 17.91 -9.08
C LEU A 1203 47.34 16.61 -9.75
N PRO A 1204 46.66 15.46 -9.55
CA PRO A 1204 46.70 14.38 -10.52
C PRO A 1204 45.31 14.18 -11.12
N THR A 1205 45.30 14.14 -12.44
CA THR A 1205 44.21 13.74 -13.32
C THR A 1205 43.63 12.35 -12.97
N PRO A 1206 42.36 12.06 -13.32
CA PRO A 1206 41.69 10.82 -12.95
C PRO A 1206 42.08 9.69 -13.92
N SER A 1207 43.06 8.86 -13.54
CA SER A 1207 43.37 7.63 -14.28
C SER A 1207 44.01 6.52 -13.44
N SER A 1208 43.33 6.05 -12.38
CA SER A 1208 43.47 4.63 -11.93
C SER A 1208 42.58 4.28 -10.74
N PHE A 1209 41.46 3.60 -10.96
CA PHE A 1209 40.96 2.54 -10.07
C PHE A 1209 40.19 1.50 -10.90
N ILE A 1210 40.92 0.87 -11.82
CA ILE A 1210 40.59 -0.43 -12.40
C ILE A 1210 41.72 -1.36 -11.95
N GLY A 1211 41.37 -2.49 -11.34
CA GLY A 1211 42.34 -3.46 -10.85
C GLY A 1211 41.81 -4.89 -10.91
N ALA A 1212 41.44 -5.33 -12.11
CA ALA A 1212 41.58 -6.74 -12.45
C ALA A 1212 43.07 -7.09 -12.41
N ASN A 1213 43.46 -8.16 -11.72
CA ASN A 1213 44.75 -8.80 -11.97
C ASN A 1213 44.56 -10.22 -12.47
N SER A 1214 44.75 -10.33 -13.79
CA SER A 1214 45.10 -11.52 -14.53
C SER A 1214 46.47 -12.04 -14.08
N LEU A 1215 46.61 -13.37 -14.03
CA LEU A 1215 47.87 -14.07 -13.92
C LEU A 1215 48.81 -13.72 -15.10
N LYS A 1216 50.07 -13.39 -14.79
CA LYS A 1216 51.18 -13.31 -15.76
C LYS A 1216 51.62 -14.73 -16.14
N GLY A 1217 51.54 -15.06 -17.43
CA GLY A 1217 52.33 -16.11 -18.07
C GLY A 1217 53.62 -15.52 -18.63
N LYS A 1218 54.73 -16.24 -18.44
CA LYS A 1218 56.08 -15.90 -18.91
C LYS A 1218 56.17 -15.93 -20.45
N SER A 1219 57.08 -15.11 -20.98
CA SER A 1219 57.63 -15.12 -22.35
C SER A 1219 58.25 -16.46 -22.74
N PRO A 1220 58.40 -16.74 -24.06
CA PRO A 1220 59.66 -16.46 -24.79
C PRO A 1220 59.40 -15.65 -26.08
N ILE A 1221 60.23 -14.68 -26.46
CA ILE A 1221 61.50 -14.77 -27.22
C ILE A 1221 61.32 -15.28 -28.68
N ASN A 1222 61.66 -14.36 -29.59
CA ASN A 1222 62.16 -14.44 -30.97
C ASN A 1222 61.25 -14.86 -32.14
N ASP A 1223 61.22 -13.92 -33.10
CA ASP A 1223 61.52 -14.01 -34.54
C ASP A 1223 60.93 -15.12 -35.42
N ALA A 1224 60.53 -14.66 -36.61
CA ALA A 1224 60.07 -15.33 -37.83
C ALA A 1224 58.56 -15.56 -37.98
#